data_AF-A0A9W9YIP1-F1
#
_entry.id   AF-A0A9W9YIP1-F1
#
_cell.length_a   1.000
_cell.length_b   1.000
_cell.length_c   1.000
_cell.angle_alpha   90.00
_cell.angle_beta   90.00
_cell.angle_gamma   90.00
#
_symmetry.space_group_name_H-M   'P 1'
#
loop_
_entity.id
_entity.type
_entity.pdbx_description
1 polymer ?
#
loop_
_entity_poly.entity_id
_entity_poly.type
_entity_poly.pdbx_seq_one_letter_code
_entity_poly.pdbx_strand_id
1 'polypeptide(L)'
;MVQMASLLLLLMLRQAMAESVVSQEPCVPTKGGEPKLVVSIYLINQSEPTVQGGLVTQNLSITHDRGSQGVASHLVVKWSFPKQLEFDSAQTINGPEYTSLTHQESVLIIKFDNLDSCQNISLAVKFKVDQQNTTSPGKSSKTSTFVTLEYDWEDDCPGGAPKTERTSSSFEYYAPICSSFRPLGIRNGKIKESQLSSSSYMKTEMNKTGNCPNFARPGSAGVFMVEDGLLQHDRNHFLQVDFRSRTKVEMHMPFIEWTDAIYQNVSLAHGVHGVRSGIRTHASIQRPELESGTWHGVLLEFPANDKYTPAKVSVISPPIIGQYLRINPRSWSTRVSMAIEFYGCRLVDKRNVPRPLGMESGTIKVSQITASSETENGTRDQSRLNAGPEKAWCVQESDQVRTLTIDLQKEYYITQISIQGKMCHPDNICEIPPEFVYLKFDGKRFRQNGKKKKASKVTFDLSGTKGKRCMRVEVYGKPVEEEASVTIIKRGFLCAYDGNQPIVFLCFGEYSEDEVFPRSTCLRTQDDGPSRISSIGLDPTLFTLLAFDPQSKHLYGVSKRHRLYMESGDVYGLQWHVIMPVKWANIRKKPGIKFVQEVPFVPETRFTRHPAPEVTDTDVKGIKWGGSSLGLHYFPLSVNKWLLVAIWRNHGELRCHPM
;
A
#
# COMPACT_ATOMS: atom_id res chain seq x y z
N MET A 1 -39.13 -18.35 6.47
CA MET A 1 -38.38 -17.99 7.70
C MET A 1 -37.41 -16.82 7.51
N VAL A 2 -36.69 -16.68 6.38
CA VAL A 2 -35.75 -15.55 6.15
C VAL A 2 -36.44 -14.19 5.93
N GLN A 3 -37.66 -14.16 5.38
CA GLN A 3 -38.44 -12.93 5.19
C GLN A 3 -39.04 -12.37 6.49
N MET A 4 -39.38 -13.22 7.47
CA MET A 4 -39.88 -12.73 8.77
C MET A 4 -38.76 -12.19 9.66
N ALA A 5 -37.53 -12.73 9.56
CA ALA A 5 -36.38 -12.21 10.30
C ALA A 5 -35.95 -10.81 9.83
N SER A 6 -36.10 -10.51 8.53
CA SER A 6 -35.79 -9.18 7.98
C SER A 6 -36.85 -8.13 8.36
N LEU A 7 -38.12 -8.54 8.51
CA LEU A 7 -39.20 -7.66 8.96
C LEU A 7 -39.10 -7.37 10.46
N LEU A 8 -38.73 -8.37 11.29
CA LEU A 8 -38.45 -8.18 12.71
C LEU A 8 -37.23 -7.28 12.93
N LEU A 9 -36.18 -7.41 12.12
CA LEU A 9 -35.00 -6.55 12.23
C LEU A 9 -35.31 -5.09 11.82
N LEU A 10 -36.16 -4.87 10.82
CA LEU A 10 -36.66 -3.52 10.46
C LEU A 10 -37.61 -2.93 11.52
N LEU A 11 -38.43 -3.75 12.18
CA LEU A 11 -39.30 -3.32 13.29
C LEU A 11 -38.50 -3.01 14.56
N MET A 12 -37.48 -3.82 14.88
CA MET A 12 -36.55 -3.59 15.98
C MET A 12 -35.64 -2.38 15.73
N LEU A 13 -35.20 -2.13 14.49
CA LEU A 13 -34.47 -0.91 14.12
C LEU A 13 -35.36 0.34 14.13
N ARG A 14 -36.67 0.20 13.83
CA ARG A 14 -37.65 1.28 14.02
C ARG A 14 -37.95 1.56 15.49
N GLN A 15 -37.94 0.55 16.36
CA GLN A 15 -38.08 0.73 17.82
C GLN A 15 -36.81 1.28 18.48
N ALA A 16 -35.62 0.84 18.06
CA ALA A 16 -34.35 1.35 18.57
C ALA A 16 -34.03 2.79 18.10
N MET A 17 -34.61 3.25 16.99
CA MET A 17 -34.59 4.68 16.60
C MET A 17 -35.79 5.47 17.15
N ALA A 18 -36.74 4.83 17.83
CA ALA A 18 -37.87 5.48 18.49
C ALA A 18 -37.68 5.67 20.00
N GLU A 19 -36.63 5.11 20.61
CA GLU A 19 -36.33 5.24 22.05
C GLU A 19 -35.12 6.13 22.38
N SER A 20 -34.77 7.06 21.47
CA SER A 20 -34.09 8.31 21.84
C SER A 20 -34.98 9.52 21.57
N VAL A 21 -36.30 9.36 21.75
CA VAL A 21 -37.14 10.52 22.06
C VAL A 21 -36.67 10.98 23.43
N VAL A 22 -35.67 11.87 23.41
CA VAL A 22 -35.46 12.86 24.47
C VAL A 22 -36.87 13.36 24.75
N SER A 23 -37.40 13.06 25.93
CA SER A 23 -38.59 13.74 26.40
C SER A 23 -38.27 15.22 26.27
N GLN A 24 -38.84 15.89 25.26
CA GLN A 24 -38.84 17.34 25.24
C GLN A 24 -39.59 17.70 26.51
N GLU A 25 -38.85 18.11 27.55
CA GLU A 25 -39.44 18.84 28.65
C GLU A 25 -40.29 19.95 28.01
N PRO A 26 -41.54 20.16 28.46
CA PRO A 26 -42.32 21.28 27.97
C PRO A 26 -41.46 22.54 28.11
N CYS A 27 -41.35 23.30 27.02
CA CYS A 27 -40.61 24.56 26.97
C CYS A 27 -41.26 25.50 27.99
N VAL A 28 -40.79 25.50 29.25
CA VAL A 28 -41.30 26.39 30.31
C VAL A 28 -40.43 27.64 30.31
N PRO A 29 -40.97 28.81 29.89
CA PRO A 29 -40.23 30.06 29.90
C PRO A 29 -39.86 30.44 31.34
N THR A 30 -38.56 30.48 31.66
CA THR A 30 -38.08 31.07 32.91
C THR A 30 -37.72 32.53 32.65
N LYS A 31 -38.38 33.47 33.34
CA LYS A 31 -38.15 34.91 33.20
C LYS A 31 -36.81 35.31 33.85
N GLY A 32 -35.96 36.04 33.12
CA GLY A 32 -34.90 36.86 33.75
C GLY A 32 -33.54 37.01 33.04
N GLY A 33 -33.32 36.42 31.86
CA GLY A 33 -32.04 36.56 31.12
C GLY A 33 -32.04 37.73 30.12
N GLU A 34 -30.86 38.30 29.83
CA GLU A 34 -30.70 39.24 28.71
C GLU A 34 -30.92 38.52 27.37
N PRO A 35 -31.64 39.13 26.42
CA PRO A 35 -31.98 38.51 25.14
C PRO A 35 -30.75 38.33 24.23
N LYS A 36 -30.36 37.07 24.02
CA LYS A 36 -29.15 36.69 23.31
C LYS A 36 -29.29 35.36 22.56
N LEU A 37 -28.73 35.29 21.35
CA LEU A 37 -28.51 34.03 20.63
C LEU A 37 -27.10 33.50 20.89
N VAL A 38 -26.96 32.18 20.88
CA VAL A 38 -25.68 31.48 20.91
C VAL A 38 -25.44 30.89 19.54
N VAL A 39 -24.30 31.24 18.94
CA VAL A 39 -23.86 30.68 17.65
C VAL A 39 -22.62 29.81 17.86
N SER A 40 -22.65 28.61 17.29
CA SER A 40 -21.49 27.72 17.31
C SER A 40 -21.31 27.05 15.95
N ILE A 41 -20.04 26.85 15.58
CA ILE A 41 -19.67 26.04 14.42
C ILE A 41 -18.71 24.95 14.85
N TYR A 42 -18.94 23.74 14.34
CA TYR A 42 -18.08 22.60 14.63
C TYR A 42 -18.05 21.64 13.44
N LEU A 43 -16.98 20.86 13.34
CA LEU A 43 -16.90 19.82 12.32
C LEU A 43 -17.78 18.65 12.73
N ILE A 44 -18.56 18.13 11.79
CA ILE A 44 -19.28 16.89 12.02
C ILE A 44 -18.25 15.77 12.12
N ASN A 45 -18.37 14.89 13.13
CA ASN A 45 -17.46 13.77 13.36
C ASN A 45 -17.13 13.05 12.05
N GLN A 46 -15.88 13.15 11.60
CA GLN A 46 -15.47 12.55 10.34
C GLN A 46 -15.13 11.08 10.56
N SER A 47 -15.81 10.21 9.82
CA SER A 47 -15.47 8.78 9.78
C SER A 47 -14.19 8.50 8.98
N GLU A 48 -13.64 9.51 8.31
CA GLU A 48 -12.50 9.47 7.41
C GLU A 48 -11.61 10.71 7.62
N PRO A 49 -10.32 10.65 7.27
CA PRO A 49 -9.42 11.80 7.39
C PRO A 49 -9.77 12.91 6.39
N THR A 50 -9.67 14.16 6.82
CA THR A 50 -9.76 15.32 5.93
C THR A 50 -8.49 15.41 5.07
N VAL A 51 -8.64 15.38 3.75
CA VAL A 51 -7.52 15.42 2.80
C VAL A 51 -7.72 16.47 1.72
N GLN A 52 -6.60 16.95 1.16
CA GLN A 52 -6.57 17.78 -0.04
C GLN A 52 -7.33 17.09 -1.19
N GLY A 53 -8.17 17.86 -1.90
CA GLY A 53 -9.09 17.36 -2.92
C GLY A 53 -10.40 16.77 -2.37
N GLY A 54 -10.52 16.59 -1.04
CA GLY A 54 -11.68 16.01 -0.38
C GLY A 54 -12.78 17.02 -0.02
N LEU A 55 -13.79 16.52 0.71
CA LEU A 55 -14.90 17.31 1.25
C LEU A 55 -14.89 17.31 2.78
N VAL A 56 -15.26 18.44 3.37
CA VAL A 56 -15.45 18.60 4.81
C VAL A 56 -16.82 19.20 5.08
N THR A 57 -17.47 18.83 6.18
CA THR A 57 -18.77 19.39 6.59
C THR A 57 -18.64 20.04 7.96
N GLN A 58 -19.01 21.32 8.04
CA GLN A 58 -19.16 22.06 9.29
C GLN A 58 -20.64 22.25 9.58
N ASN A 59 -21.06 21.97 10.81
CA ASN A 59 -22.40 22.28 11.27
C ASN A 59 -22.42 23.64 11.95
N LEU A 60 -23.36 24.48 11.56
CA LEU A 60 -23.75 25.69 12.26
C LEU A 60 -24.92 25.37 13.18
N SER A 61 -24.84 25.79 14.43
CA SER A 61 -25.93 25.74 15.40
C SER A 61 -26.20 27.14 15.93
N ILE A 62 -27.46 27.57 15.84
CA ILE A 62 -27.96 28.82 16.42
C ILE A 62 -29.10 28.45 17.38
N THR A 63 -28.96 28.84 18.63
CA THR A 63 -29.94 28.58 19.70
C THR A 63 -30.13 29.83 20.55
N HIS A 64 -31.26 29.96 21.23
CA HIS A 64 -31.41 30.95 22.29
C HIS A 64 -30.47 30.63 23.47
N ASP A 65 -29.92 31.65 24.11
CA ASP A 65 -29.17 31.48 25.35
C ASP A 65 -30.09 31.07 26.50
N ARG A 66 -29.52 30.47 27.55
CA ARG A 66 -30.29 29.93 28.67
C ARG A 66 -31.03 31.06 29.41
N GLY A 67 -32.35 31.10 29.27
CA GLY A 67 -33.21 32.13 29.88
C GLY A 67 -33.51 33.34 28.98
N SER A 68 -33.02 33.35 27.73
CA SER A 68 -33.49 34.29 26.69
C SER A 68 -34.92 33.92 26.24
N GLN A 69 -35.79 34.92 26.14
CA GLN A 69 -37.17 34.78 25.66
C GLN A 69 -37.45 35.84 24.60
N GLY A 70 -38.13 35.45 23.53
CA GLY A 70 -38.54 36.34 22.44
C GLY A 70 -38.13 35.86 21.06
N VAL A 71 -38.57 36.59 20.03
CA VAL A 71 -38.29 36.31 18.63
C VAL A 71 -37.08 37.12 18.16
N ALA A 72 -36.09 36.41 17.61
CA ALA A 72 -35.04 37.05 16.82
C ALA A 72 -35.51 37.18 15.37
N SER A 73 -35.29 38.32 14.74
CA SER A 73 -35.69 38.59 13.36
C SER A 73 -34.54 39.11 12.50
N HIS A 74 -34.69 39.02 11.19
CA HIS A 74 -33.70 39.46 10.19
C HIS A 74 -32.30 38.86 10.41
N LEU A 75 -32.23 37.57 10.72
CA LEU A 75 -30.97 36.91 11.00
C LEU A 75 -30.12 36.86 9.72
N VAL A 76 -28.91 37.41 9.79
CA VAL A 76 -27.91 37.39 8.72
C VAL A 76 -26.65 36.69 9.21
N VAL A 77 -26.38 35.52 8.65
CA VAL A 77 -25.15 34.75 8.88
C VAL A 77 -24.15 35.10 7.78
N LYS A 78 -23.02 35.69 8.16
CA LYS A 78 -21.86 35.91 7.28
C LYS A 78 -20.77 34.90 7.64
N TRP A 79 -20.55 33.93 6.76
CA TRP A 79 -19.59 32.85 6.95
C TRP A 79 -18.39 33.03 6.02
N SER A 80 -17.26 33.43 6.59
CA SER A 80 -16.01 33.67 5.87
C SER A 80 -15.07 32.47 5.95
N PHE A 81 -14.43 32.12 4.84
CA PHE A 81 -13.49 31.00 4.74
C PHE A 81 -12.32 31.34 3.80
N PRO A 82 -11.10 30.81 4.03
CA PRO A 82 -9.92 31.19 3.28
C PRO A 82 -9.89 30.51 1.90
N LYS A 83 -8.98 30.95 1.02
CA LYS A 83 -8.86 30.48 -0.38
C LYS A 83 -8.60 28.97 -0.55
N GLN A 84 -8.11 28.32 0.50
CA GLN A 84 -7.95 26.86 0.52
C GLN A 84 -9.29 26.13 0.63
N LEU A 85 -10.41 26.82 0.92
CA LEU A 85 -11.73 26.22 0.98
C LEU A 85 -12.61 26.81 -0.13
N GLU A 86 -13.40 25.94 -0.76
CA GLU A 86 -14.39 26.32 -1.74
C GLU A 86 -15.76 25.83 -1.27
N PHE A 87 -16.75 26.71 -1.25
CA PHE A 87 -18.12 26.33 -0.90
C PHE A 87 -18.66 25.30 -1.91
N ASP A 88 -19.26 24.23 -1.39
CA ASP A 88 -19.86 23.15 -2.19
C ASP A 88 -21.39 23.17 -2.09
N SER A 89 -21.92 23.06 -0.88
CA SER A 89 -23.36 22.97 -0.64
C SER A 89 -23.72 23.32 0.81
N ALA A 90 -24.99 23.67 1.04
CA ALA A 90 -25.57 23.86 2.37
C ALA A 90 -26.91 23.14 2.47
N GLN A 91 -27.18 22.53 3.63
CA GLN A 91 -28.41 21.78 3.88
C GLN A 91 -28.89 22.01 5.31
N THR A 92 -30.15 22.40 5.46
CA THR A 92 -30.83 22.52 6.75
C THR A 92 -31.05 21.13 7.34
N ILE A 93 -30.59 20.92 8.58
CA ILE A 93 -30.78 19.68 9.34
C ILE A 93 -32.01 19.81 10.25
N ASN A 94 -32.14 20.95 10.92
CA ASN A 94 -33.27 21.25 11.80
C ASN A 94 -33.52 22.75 11.85
N GLY A 95 -34.77 23.14 12.12
CA GLY A 95 -35.16 24.54 12.24
C GLY A 95 -35.79 25.14 10.99
N PRO A 96 -35.99 26.47 10.97
CA PRO A 96 -36.50 27.18 9.81
C PRO A 96 -35.52 27.09 8.64
N GLU A 97 -36.08 26.99 7.43
CA GLU A 97 -35.28 27.08 6.19
C GLU A 97 -34.77 28.50 5.98
N TYR A 98 -33.60 28.61 5.35
CA TYR A 98 -33.07 29.92 4.97
C TYR A 98 -33.90 30.54 3.84
N THR A 99 -34.13 31.84 3.91
CA THR A 99 -34.87 32.58 2.88
C THR A 99 -33.98 33.05 1.73
N SER A 100 -32.68 33.18 1.97
CA SER A 100 -31.70 33.37 0.91
C SER A 100 -30.33 32.83 1.28
N LEU A 101 -29.60 32.36 0.27
CA LEU A 101 -28.21 31.95 0.37
C LEU A 101 -27.46 32.53 -0.82
N THR A 102 -26.48 33.37 -0.55
CA THR A 102 -25.64 34.03 -1.56
C THR A 102 -24.18 33.75 -1.29
N HIS A 103 -23.44 33.33 -2.30
CA HIS A 103 -22.00 33.08 -2.22
C HIS A 103 -21.26 34.14 -3.02
N GLN A 104 -20.37 34.89 -2.36
CA GLN A 104 -19.52 35.91 -2.97
C GLN A 104 -18.06 35.69 -2.53
N GLU A 105 -17.20 35.34 -3.49
CA GLU A 105 -15.77 35.07 -3.27
C GLU A 105 -15.49 34.03 -2.17
N SER A 106 -15.19 34.49 -0.97
CA SER A 106 -14.78 33.70 0.21
C SER A 106 -15.76 33.90 1.38
N VAL A 107 -16.96 34.40 1.08
CA VAL A 107 -18.01 34.68 2.07
C VAL A 107 -19.35 34.11 1.59
N LEU A 108 -19.98 33.33 2.46
CA LEU A 108 -21.36 32.86 2.31
C LEU A 108 -22.27 33.72 3.19
N ILE A 109 -23.31 34.29 2.60
CA ILE A 109 -24.32 35.09 3.29
C ILE A 109 -25.63 34.29 3.29
N ILE A 110 -26.13 33.96 4.48
CA ILE A 110 -27.35 33.17 4.67
C ILE A 110 -28.32 34.00 5.49
N LYS A 111 -29.57 34.11 5.05
CA LYS A 111 -30.60 34.86 5.77
C LYS A 111 -31.71 33.96 6.23
N PHE A 112 -32.22 34.24 7.43
CA PHE A 112 -33.42 33.65 7.99
C PHE A 112 -34.36 34.77 8.43
N ASP A 113 -35.66 34.55 8.30
CA ASP A 113 -36.63 35.59 8.64
C ASP A 113 -36.75 35.73 10.15
N ASN A 114 -37.17 34.68 10.85
CA ASN A 114 -37.37 34.68 12.30
C ASN A 114 -36.87 33.39 12.95
N LEU A 115 -36.53 33.48 14.24
CA LEU A 115 -36.23 32.34 15.09
C LEU A 115 -36.98 32.47 16.43
N ASP A 116 -37.99 31.63 16.63
CA ASP A 116 -38.81 31.62 17.83
C ASP A 116 -38.07 31.00 19.04
N SER A 117 -38.49 31.33 20.26
CA SER A 117 -37.80 30.94 21.51
C SER A 117 -37.65 29.43 21.77
N CYS A 118 -38.44 28.57 21.12
CA CYS A 118 -38.33 27.12 21.23
C CYS A 118 -37.77 26.47 19.93
N GLN A 119 -37.26 27.27 18.99
CA GLN A 119 -36.63 26.78 17.76
C GLN A 119 -35.10 26.87 17.86
N ASN A 120 -34.43 26.06 17.05
CA ASN A 120 -33.01 26.17 16.80
C ASN A 120 -32.74 26.01 15.30
N ILE A 121 -31.66 26.59 14.81
CA ILE A 121 -31.18 26.36 13.44
C ILE A 121 -29.99 25.43 13.52
N SER A 122 -30.05 24.35 12.77
CA SER A 122 -28.92 23.46 12.52
C SER A 122 -28.70 23.35 11.02
N LEU A 123 -27.54 23.81 10.53
CA LEU A 123 -27.23 23.88 9.11
C LEU A 123 -25.87 23.22 8.82
N ALA A 124 -25.87 22.20 7.97
CA ALA A 124 -24.65 21.59 7.47
C ALA A 124 -24.13 22.30 6.23
N VAL A 125 -22.91 22.83 6.29
CA VAL A 125 -22.21 23.47 5.17
C VAL A 125 -21.01 22.62 4.76
N LYS A 126 -20.95 22.29 3.48
CA LYS A 126 -19.87 21.49 2.87
C LYS A 126 -18.87 22.38 2.14
N PHE A 127 -17.60 22.10 2.35
CA PHE A 127 -16.49 22.75 1.66
C PHE A 127 -15.61 21.71 0.96
N LYS A 128 -15.16 22.03 -0.26
CA LYS A 128 -14.03 21.34 -0.89
C LYS A 128 -12.72 21.88 -0.31
N VAL A 129 -11.78 20.98 -0.07
CA VAL A 129 -10.52 21.30 0.61
C VAL A 129 -9.37 21.34 -0.40
N ASP A 130 -8.73 22.49 -0.52
CA ASP A 130 -7.48 22.78 -1.24
C ASP A 130 -7.41 22.23 -2.67
N GLN A 131 -8.46 22.49 -3.47
CA GLN A 131 -8.53 22.08 -4.89
C GLN A 131 -7.42 22.67 -5.76
N GLN A 132 -6.85 23.81 -5.35
CA GLN A 132 -5.76 24.49 -6.06
C GLN A 132 -4.37 23.91 -5.74
N ASN A 133 -4.30 22.85 -4.93
CA ASN A 133 -3.08 22.17 -4.53
C ASN A 133 -2.03 23.10 -3.89
N THR A 134 -2.47 24.01 -3.03
CA THR A 134 -1.58 24.99 -2.38
C THR A 134 -0.67 24.35 -1.33
N THR A 135 -1.13 23.27 -0.69
CA THR A 135 -0.33 22.49 0.25
C THR A 135 0.53 21.47 -0.48
N SER A 136 1.83 21.45 -0.19
CA SER A 136 2.76 20.50 -0.80
C SER A 136 2.48 19.05 -0.36
N PRO A 137 2.62 18.05 -1.25
CA PRO A 137 2.43 16.63 -0.91
C PRO A 137 3.27 16.19 0.29
N GLY A 138 2.64 15.45 1.21
CA GLY A 138 3.26 14.94 2.43
C GLY A 138 3.19 15.90 3.63
N LYS A 139 2.55 17.07 3.48
CA LYS A 139 2.39 18.07 4.54
C LYS A 139 0.93 18.14 5.02
N SER A 140 0.78 18.48 6.29
CA SER A 140 -0.51 18.91 6.87
C SER A 140 -0.59 20.42 6.91
N SER A 141 -1.80 20.94 6.76
CA SER A 141 -2.09 22.36 6.82
C SER A 141 -3.33 22.61 7.69
N LYS A 142 -3.30 23.68 8.48
CA LYS A 142 -4.42 24.08 9.34
C LYS A 142 -5.19 25.22 8.68
N THR A 143 -6.51 25.15 8.72
CA THR A 143 -7.41 26.18 8.18
C THR A 143 -8.50 26.52 9.18
N SER A 144 -9.06 27.72 9.08
CA SER A 144 -10.06 28.25 10.01
C SER A 144 -11.16 28.97 9.24
N THR A 145 -12.41 28.76 9.65
CA THR A 145 -13.59 29.49 9.16
C THR A 145 -14.18 30.34 10.27
N PHE A 146 -14.83 31.43 9.89
CA PHE A 146 -15.37 32.42 10.82
C PHE A 146 -16.83 32.69 10.48
N VAL A 147 -17.70 32.69 11.49
CA VAL A 147 -19.10 33.06 11.36
C VAL A 147 -19.39 34.29 12.19
N THR A 148 -20.05 35.26 11.57
CA THR A 148 -20.70 36.39 12.23
C THR A 148 -22.20 36.28 12.02
N LEU A 149 -22.97 36.29 13.11
CA LEU A 149 -24.43 36.33 13.11
C LEU A 149 -24.86 37.73 13.51
N GLU A 150 -25.64 38.40 12.67
CA GLU A 150 -26.31 39.67 12.95
C GLU A 150 -27.82 39.42 13.03
N TYR A 151 -28.52 40.01 14.00
CA TYR A 151 -29.98 39.85 14.15
C TYR A 151 -30.60 40.98 14.98
N ASP A 152 -31.89 41.18 14.79
CA ASP A 152 -32.71 42.09 15.58
C ASP A 152 -33.49 41.32 16.64
N TRP A 153 -33.81 41.96 17.77
CA TRP A 153 -34.66 41.38 18.82
C TRP A 153 -35.98 42.14 18.94
N GLU A 154 -37.08 41.43 19.19
CA GLU A 154 -38.44 41.99 19.21
C GLU A 154 -38.66 43.18 20.17
N ASP A 155 -37.92 43.23 21.29
CA ASP A 155 -38.03 44.28 22.32
C ASP A 155 -37.04 45.45 22.11
N ASP A 156 -36.17 45.39 21.10
CA ASP A 156 -35.23 46.46 20.80
C ASP A 156 -35.92 47.60 20.01
N CYS A 157 -35.59 48.86 20.31
CA CYS A 157 -36.18 50.02 19.65
C CYS A 157 -35.98 49.95 18.11
N PRO A 158 -37.01 50.26 17.30
CA PRO A 158 -36.89 50.31 15.84
C PRO A 158 -35.76 51.26 15.41
N GLY A 159 -34.77 50.74 14.69
CA GLY A 159 -33.57 51.50 14.26
C GLY A 159 -32.36 51.38 15.19
N GLY A 160 -32.41 50.53 16.22
CA GLY A 160 -31.24 50.11 16.99
C GLY A 160 -30.20 49.38 16.12
N ALA A 161 -28.95 49.36 16.58
CA ALA A 161 -27.91 48.56 15.92
C ALA A 161 -28.21 47.05 16.13
N PRO A 162 -28.08 46.21 15.09
CA PRO A 162 -28.34 44.77 15.23
C PRO A 162 -27.36 44.14 16.22
N LYS A 163 -27.85 43.16 16.99
CA LYS A 163 -27.01 42.34 17.87
C LYS A 163 -26.08 41.49 17.01
N THR A 164 -24.85 41.26 17.50
CA THR A 164 -23.81 40.56 16.74
C THR A 164 -23.13 39.48 17.59
N GLU A 165 -23.12 38.25 17.10
CA GLU A 165 -22.40 37.11 17.69
C GLU A 165 -21.35 36.57 16.73
N ARG A 166 -20.23 36.07 17.26
CA ARG A 166 -19.11 35.60 16.45
C ARG A 166 -18.57 34.27 16.96
N THR A 167 -18.20 33.41 16.03
CA THR A 167 -17.59 32.11 16.34
C THR A 167 -16.63 31.69 15.23
N SER A 168 -15.75 30.73 15.53
CA SER A 168 -14.80 30.20 14.57
C SER A 168 -14.57 28.71 14.78
N SER A 169 -14.21 27.99 13.71
CA SER A 169 -13.83 26.58 13.78
C SER A 169 -12.59 26.37 12.93
N SER A 170 -11.64 25.60 13.48
CA SER A 170 -10.40 25.25 12.80
C SER A 170 -10.28 23.74 12.62
N PHE A 171 -9.70 23.32 11.50
CA PHE A 171 -9.35 21.93 11.25
C PHE A 171 -8.03 21.80 10.51
N GLU A 172 -7.45 20.61 10.57
CA GLU A 172 -6.28 20.23 9.82
C GLU A 172 -6.67 19.30 8.68
N TYR A 173 -6.01 19.45 7.53
CA TYR A 173 -6.10 18.51 6.43
C TYR A 173 -4.70 18.13 5.95
N TYR A 174 -4.61 16.97 5.31
CA TYR A 174 -3.36 16.45 4.78
C TYR A 174 -3.34 16.45 3.26
N ALA A 175 -2.20 16.80 2.67
CA ALA A 175 -1.93 16.65 1.24
C ALA A 175 -1.26 15.28 0.97
N PRO A 176 -1.96 14.29 0.39
CA PRO A 176 -1.38 12.96 0.18
C PRO A 176 -0.24 12.94 -0.83
N ILE A 177 0.75 12.08 -0.61
CA ILE A 177 1.79 11.77 -1.61
C ILE A 177 1.27 10.71 -2.60
N CYS A 178 0.42 9.82 -2.11
CA CYS A 178 -0.26 8.82 -2.92
C CYS A 178 -1.31 9.46 -3.85
N SER A 179 -1.15 9.29 -5.17
CA SER A 179 -2.16 9.70 -6.15
C SER A 179 -3.50 8.96 -6.01
N SER A 180 -3.50 7.77 -5.39
CA SER A 180 -4.70 7.00 -5.08
C SER A 180 -4.82 6.77 -3.57
N PHE A 181 -4.70 7.84 -2.78
CA PHE A 181 -4.84 7.79 -1.33
C PHE A 181 -6.25 7.31 -0.93
N ARG A 182 -6.32 6.29 -0.09
CA ARG A 182 -7.57 5.65 0.35
C ARG A 182 -7.35 4.80 1.61
N PRO A 183 -8.42 4.38 2.31
CA PRO A 183 -8.31 3.35 3.33
C PRO A 183 -7.74 2.05 2.73
N LEU A 184 -6.81 1.43 3.46
CA LEU A 184 -6.14 0.18 3.05
C LEU A 184 -7.01 -1.05 3.35
N GLY A 185 -7.94 -0.91 4.29
CA GLY A 185 -9.16 -1.71 4.33
C GLY A 185 -9.24 -2.69 5.48
N ILE A 186 -8.73 -2.31 6.65
CA ILE A 186 -9.03 -3.05 7.88
C ILE A 186 -10.52 -2.90 8.20
N ARG A 187 -11.06 -1.67 8.19
CA ARG A 187 -12.46 -1.38 8.52
C ARG A 187 -13.45 -2.05 7.59
N ASN A 188 -13.24 -1.94 6.28
CA ASN A 188 -14.20 -2.43 5.27
C ASN A 188 -14.01 -3.90 4.87
N GLY A 189 -13.15 -4.66 5.56
CA GLY A 189 -12.96 -6.08 5.28
C GLY A 189 -12.03 -6.41 4.10
N LYS A 190 -11.51 -5.42 3.36
CA LYS A 190 -10.63 -5.66 2.20
C LYS A 190 -9.29 -6.29 2.59
N ILE A 191 -8.78 -5.97 3.78
CA ILE A 191 -7.75 -6.76 4.46
C ILE A 191 -8.47 -7.90 5.16
N LYS A 192 -8.25 -9.14 4.71
CA LYS A 192 -8.92 -10.34 5.25
C LYS A 192 -8.34 -10.74 6.60
N GLU A 193 -9.07 -11.58 7.34
CA GLU A 193 -8.60 -12.15 8.62
C GLU A 193 -7.20 -12.78 8.50
N SER A 194 -6.96 -13.55 7.43
CA SER A 194 -5.65 -14.20 7.15
C SER A 194 -4.49 -13.23 6.88
N GLN A 195 -4.76 -11.93 6.81
CA GLN A 195 -3.77 -10.87 6.66
C GLN A 195 -3.48 -10.16 7.99
N LEU A 196 -4.15 -10.55 9.08
CA LEU A 196 -3.95 -9.99 10.41
C LEU A 196 -3.35 -11.08 11.32
N SER A 197 -2.29 -10.75 12.03
CA SER A 197 -1.71 -11.62 13.06
C SER A 197 -1.29 -10.82 14.28
N SER A 198 -1.19 -11.45 15.44
CA SER A 198 -0.73 -10.79 16.68
C SER A 198 0.28 -11.65 17.44
N SER A 199 0.92 -11.05 18.44
CA SER A 199 1.75 -11.76 19.42
C SER A 199 0.92 -12.73 20.27
N SER A 200 -0.24 -12.28 20.73
CA SER A 200 -1.19 -13.02 21.56
C SER A 200 -2.55 -12.32 21.45
N TYR A 201 -3.59 -12.93 22.03
CA TYR A 201 -4.87 -12.25 22.23
C TYR A 201 -5.63 -12.85 23.42
N MET A 202 -6.43 -12.01 24.06
CA MET A 202 -7.18 -12.36 25.26
C MET A 202 -8.32 -13.33 24.95
N LYS A 203 -8.45 -14.37 25.79
CA LYS A 203 -9.59 -15.28 25.81
C LYS A 203 -10.26 -15.17 27.17
N THR A 204 -11.56 -14.93 27.20
CA THR A 204 -12.33 -14.94 28.45
C THR A 204 -13.26 -16.15 28.46
N GLU A 205 -13.73 -16.57 29.64
CA GLU A 205 -14.64 -17.73 29.76
C GLU A 205 -15.95 -17.53 28.98
N MET A 206 -16.42 -16.29 28.85
CA MET A 206 -17.62 -15.90 28.09
C MET A 206 -17.34 -15.49 26.64
N ASN A 207 -16.08 -15.26 26.26
CA ASN A 207 -15.71 -14.77 24.93
C ASN A 207 -14.34 -15.33 24.49
N LYS A 208 -14.34 -16.56 23.96
CA LYS A 208 -13.10 -17.28 23.60
C LYS A 208 -12.44 -16.87 22.29
N THR A 209 -13.11 -16.06 21.47
CA THR A 209 -12.58 -15.59 20.17
C THR A 209 -12.71 -14.09 19.95
N GLY A 210 -13.51 -13.38 20.75
CA GLY A 210 -13.94 -12.00 20.46
C GLY A 210 -12.88 -10.91 20.57
N ASN A 211 -11.65 -11.25 20.97
CA ASN A 211 -10.54 -10.30 21.00
C ASN A 211 -9.39 -10.66 20.05
N CYS A 212 -9.60 -11.60 19.13
CA CYS A 212 -8.59 -11.99 18.15
C CYS A 212 -8.24 -10.83 17.18
N PRO A 213 -7.14 -10.90 16.42
CA PRO A 213 -6.69 -9.81 15.54
C PRO A 213 -7.74 -9.28 14.56
N ASN A 214 -8.73 -10.10 14.20
CA ASN A 214 -9.83 -9.70 13.33
C ASN A 214 -10.76 -8.65 13.95
N PHE A 215 -10.78 -8.52 15.27
CA PHE A 215 -11.52 -7.48 16.00
C PHE A 215 -10.73 -6.17 16.12
N ALA A 216 -9.57 -6.05 15.46
CA ALA A 216 -8.90 -4.77 15.29
C ALA A 216 -9.62 -3.84 14.27
N ARG A 217 -10.78 -4.27 13.77
CA ARG A 217 -11.57 -3.56 12.77
C ARG A 217 -12.46 -2.53 13.44
N PRO A 218 -12.37 -1.26 13.05
CA PRO A 218 -13.30 -0.25 13.51
C PRO A 218 -14.75 -0.61 13.16
N GLY A 219 -15.67 -0.45 14.11
CA GLY A 219 -17.09 -0.75 14.00
C GLY A 219 -17.45 -2.21 14.27
N SER A 220 -16.53 -3.02 14.79
CA SER A 220 -16.79 -4.44 15.04
C SER A 220 -17.44 -4.66 16.42
N ALA A 221 -18.14 -5.78 16.61
CA ALA A 221 -18.83 -6.08 17.86
C ALA A 221 -17.90 -6.33 19.08
N GLY A 222 -16.58 -6.24 18.88
CA GLY A 222 -15.55 -6.43 19.91
C GLY A 222 -14.28 -5.67 19.51
N VAL A 223 -13.21 -5.79 20.29
CA VAL A 223 -11.92 -5.15 20.00
C VAL A 223 -10.77 -6.13 20.13
N PHE A 224 -9.73 -5.98 19.31
CA PHE A 224 -8.51 -6.75 19.51
C PHE A 224 -7.92 -6.42 20.88
N MET A 225 -7.61 -7.43 21.70
CA MET A 225 -6.96 -7.24 23.01
C MET A 225 -5.85 -8.25 23.22
N VAL A 226 -4.73 -7.81 23.79
CA VAL A 226 -3.60 -8.67 24.18
C VAL A 226 -3.93 -9.44 25.46
N GLU A 227 -3.39 -10.65 25.60
CA GLU A 227 -3.59 -11.51 26.77
C GLU A 227 -2.99 -10.94 28.06
N ASP A 228 -3.76 -10.91 29.16
CA ASP A 228 -3.39 -10.27 30.44
C ASP A 228 -2.12 -10.83 31.08
N GLY A 229 -1.95 -12.16 31.07
CA GLY A 229 -0.83 -12.82 31.72
C GLY A 229 0.54 -12.48 31.15
N LEU A 230 0.58 -11.88 29.94
CA LEU A 230 1.82 -11.48 29.27
C LEU A 230 2.15 -10.00 29.46
N LEU A 231 1.21 -9.16 29.92
CA LEU A 231 1.37 -7.71 30.03
C LEU A 231 2.50 -7.30 31.00
N GLN A 232 2.80 -8.12 32.01
CA GLN A 232 3.85 -7.86 33.01
C GLN A 232 5.22 -8.46 32.63
N HIS A 233 5.26 -9.40 31.69
CA HIS A 233 6.46 -10.22 31.41
C HIS A 233 7.01 -10.03 29.99
N ASP A 234 6.17 -9.67 29.02
CA ASP A 234 6.56 -9.44 27.63
C ASP A 234 6.23 -8.00 27.23
N ARG A 235 7.23 -7.25 26.75
CA ARG A 235 7.05 -5.86 26.24
C ARG A 235 7.00 -5.80 24.71
N ASN A 236 6.95 -6.95 24.03
CA ASN A 236 6.98 -7.07 22.57
C ASN A 236 5.63 -7.50 21.99
N HIS A 237 4.54 -6.98 22.54
CA HIS A 237 3.22 -7.22 21.98
C HIS A 237 3.07 -6.58 20.61
N PHE A 238 2.33 -7.23 19.71
CA PHE A 238 2.10 -6.66 18.38
C PHE A 238 0.77 -7.05 17.75
N LEU A 239 0.29 -6.16 16.87
CA LEU A 239 -0.63 -6.47 15.78
C LEU A 239 0.11 -6.26 14.46
N GLN A 240 0.02 -7.21 13.55
CA GLN A 240 0.69 -7.20 12.26
C GLN A 240 -0.32 -7.32 11.14
N VAL A 241 -0.12 -6.52 10.10
CA VAL A 241 -0.92 -6.47 8.88
C VAL A 241 -0.04 -6.91 7.71
N ASP A 242 -0.50 -7.87 6.91
CA ASP A 242 0.07 -8.27 5.62
C ASP A 242 -0.75 -7.65 4.48
N PHE A 243 -0.26 -6.58 3.86
CA PHE A 243 -0.92 -5.95 2.72
C PHE A 243 -0.88 -6.78 1.43
N ARG A 244 -0.18 -7.93 1.44
CA ARG A 244 0.09 -8.82 0.29
C ARG A 244 0.86 -8.16 -0.85
N SER A 245 1.19 -6.89 -0.76
CA SER A 245 1.87 -6.15 -1.81
C SER A 245 2.57 -4.95 -1.20
N ARG A 246 3.62 -4.47 -1.85
CA ARG A 246 4.34 -3.27 -1.40
C ARG A 246 3.35 -2.12 -1.34
N THR A 247 3.12 -1.58 -0.15
CA THR A 247 2.10 -0.58 0.13
C THR A 247 2.78 0.60 0.81
N LYS A 248 2.44 1.81 0.36
CA LYS A 248 2.82 3.05 1.02
C LYS A 248 1.71 3.42 1.98
N VAL A 249 2.06 3.60 3.25
CA VAL A 249 1.19 3.96 4.35
C VAL A 249 1.57 5.38 4.77
N GLU A 250 0.62 6.29 4.68
CA GLU A 250 0.80 7.73 4.90
C GLU A 250 0.07 8.22 6.15
N MET A 251 -0.99 7.51 6.59
CA MET A 251 -1.70 7.82 7.82
C MET A 251 -2.20 6.56 8.53
N HIS A 252 -2.48 6.72 9.81
CA HIS A 252 -3.34 5.80 10.55
C HIS A 252 -4.39 6.58 11.35
N MET A 253 -5.51 5.91 11.61
CA MET A 253 -6.61 6.41 12.41
C MET A 253 -6.98 5.34 13.44
N PRO A 254 -6.60 5.50 14.70
CA PRO A 254 -7.08 4.66 15.79
C PRO A 254 -8.53 5.04 16.10
N PHE A 255 -9.38 4.04 16.35
CA PHE A 255 -10.77 4.20 16.72
C PHE A 255 -10.96 3.83 18.19
N ILE A 256 -11.85 4.54 18.87
CA ILE A 256 -12.22 4.23 20.25
C ILE A 256 -13.36 3.22 20.23
N GLU A 257 -13.07 2.00 20.65
CA GLU A 257 -14.06 1.03 21.05
C GLU A 257 -13.62 0.47 22.42
N TRP A 258 -14.26 0.97 23.49
CA TRP A 258 -14.28 0.38 24.83
C TRP A 258 -13.06 0.39 25.76
N THR A 259 -11.85 0.89 25.45
CA THR A 259 -10.80 1.13 26.49
C THR A 259 -9.61 2.01 26.04
N ASP A 260 -8.92 2.61 27.02
CA ASP A 260 -7.74 3.49 26.92
C ASP A 260 -6.42 2.71 26.63
N ALA A 261 -5.94 2.72 25.38
CA ALA A 261 -4.62 2.18 25.03
C ALA A 261 -3.76 3.23 24.33
N ILE A 262 -2.54 3.44 24.83
CA ILE A 262 -1.51 4.21 24.15
C ILE A 262 -0.72 3.25 23.24
N TYR A 263 -0.39 3.64 22.02
CA TYR A 263 0.53 2.85 21.19
C TYR A 263 1.76 3.70 20.97
N GLN A 264 2.95 3.15 21.18
CA GLN A 264 4.15 3.81 20.69
C GLN A 264 4.83 2.81 19.76
N ASN A 265 4.97 3.17 18.48
CA ASN A 265 5.69 2.48 17.41
C ASN A 265 4.83 1.73 16.40
N VAL A 266 4.90 2.22 15.16
CA VAL A 266 4.72 1.42 13.96
C VAL A 266 6.13 1.04 13.48
N SER A 267 6.52 -0.22 13.59
CA SER A 267 7.81 -0.68 13.05
C SER A 267 7.58 -1.46 11.74
N LEU A 268 8.39 -1.14 10.73
CA LEU A 268 8.40 -1.93 9.50
C LEU A 268 9.37 -3.11 9.65
N ALA A 269 8.86 -4.30 9.39
CA ALA A 269 9.65 -5.44 8.97
C ALA A 269 9.84 -5.40 7.46
N HIS A 270 11.02 -5.03 6.95
CA HIS A 270 11.36 -5.34 5.56
C HIS A 270 11.89 -6.77 5.48
N GLY A 271 10.95 -7.73 5.52
CA GLY A 271 11.26 -9.14 5.32
C GLY A 271 10.84 -9.58 3.92
N VAL A 272 11.75 -9.53 2.95
CA VAL A 272 11.66 -10.48 1.84
C VAL A 272 11.97 -11.83 2.47
N HIS A 273 10.96 -12.68 2.60
CA HIS A 273 10.95 -13.99 3.27
C HIS A 273 10.57 -13.99 4.76
N GLY A 274 9.47 -14.68 5.03
CA GLY A 274 8.95 -14.90 6.37
C GLY A 274 9.85 -15.77 7.25
N VAL A 275 9.71 -15.48 8.55
CA VAL A 275 9.97 -16.30 9.75
C VAL A 275 11.41 -16.78 9.96
N ARG A 276 12.04 -16.26 11.03
CA ARG A 276 12.88 -17.07 11.94
C ARG A 276 12.62 -16.72 13.40
N SER A 277 12.56 -17.78 14.19
CA SER A 277 12.49 -17.85 15.64
C SER A 277 13.73 -17.29 16.32
N GLY A 278 13.58 -16.84 17.57
CA GLY A 278 14.67 -16.84 18.54
C GLY A 278 14.87 -15.50 19.24
N ILE A 279 14.53 -15.47 20.51
CA ILE A 279 14.77 -14.41 21.49
C ILE A 279 16.28 -14.11 21.61
N ARG A 280 16.66 -12.82 21.58
CA ARG A 280 17.50 -12.18 22.62
C ARG A 280 17.41 -10.66 22.52
N THR A 281 17.22 -10.06 23.70
CA THR A 281 17.11 -8.65 24.04
C THR A 281 18.45 -7.92 23.91
N HIS A 282 18.44 -6.65 23.49
CA HIS A 282 18.94 -5.48 24.23
C HIS A 282 18.84 -4.25 23.33
N ALA A 283 18.25 -3.18 23.87
CA ALA A 283 18.22 -1.86 23.26
C ALA A 283 19.52 -1.12 23.57
N SER A 284 20.21 -0.62 22.54
CA SER A 284 20.84 0.71 22.50
C SER A 284 21.40 0.99 21.11
N ILE A 285 21.49 2.28 20.78
CA ILE A 285 21.91 2.84 19.49
C ILE A 285 23.43 2.78 19.36
N GLN A 286 23.93 2.34 18.21
CA GLN A 286 25.14 2.88 17.56
C GLN A 286 25.11 2.56 16.06
N ARG A 287 25.36 3.56 15.20
CA ARG A 287 25.86 3.32 13.83
C ARG A 287 27.32 2.86 13.98
N PRO A 288 27.80 1.81 13.30
CA PRO A 288 28.06 1.89 11.85
C PRO A 288 27.88 0.57 11.06
N GLU A 289 27.99 0.69 9.74
CA GLU A 289 28.39 -0.30 8.73
C GLU A 289 27.59 -1.59 8.49
N LEU A 290 27.57 -1.95 7.20
CA LEU A 290 26.96 -3.15 6.65
C LEU A 290 27.63 -4.39 7.25
N GLU A 291 26.88 -5.18 8.01
CA GLU A 291 27.05 -6.64 8.05
C GLU A 291 25.75 -7.32 8.55
N SER A 292 25.17 -8.14 7.67
CA SER A 292 24.16 -9.19 7.90
C SER A 292 23.17 -9.05 9.09
N GLY A 293 21.91 -8.71 8.78
CA GLY A 293 20.76 -9.34 9.46
C GLY A 293 20.07 -8.60 10.61
N THR A 294 20.11 -7.26 10.69
CA THR A 294 19.41 -6.48 11.72
C THR A 294 18.15 -5.77 11.20
N TRP A 295 17.13 -5.69 12.07
CA TRP A 295 15.84 -5.02 11.80
C TRP A 295 16.05 -3.50 11.70
N HIS A 296 16.04 -2.94 10.49
CA HIS A 296 16.14 -1.49 10.30
C HIS A 296 14.76 -0.82 10.43
N GLY A 297 14.32 -0.58 11.67
CA GLY A 297 13.11 0.20 11.94
C GLY A 297 13.40 1.70 12.02
N VAL A 298 12.66 2.52 11.27
CA VAL A 298 12.50 3.95 11.58
C VAL A 298 11.59 4.04 12.80
N LEU A 299 12.03 4.69 13.88
CA LEU A 299 11.22 4.89 15.09
C LEU A 299 10.28 6.09 14.86
N LEU A 300 8.96 5.84 14.85
CA LEU A 300 7.93 6.87 14.80
C LEU A 300 6.96 6.65 15.96
N GLU A 301 6.90 7.62 16.88
CA GLU A 301 6.02 7.62 18.05
C GLU A 301 4.75 8.42 17.75
N PHE A 302 3.59 7.88 18.12
CA PHE A 302 2.29 8.52 17.90
C PHE A 302 1.50 8.54 19.21
N PRO A 303 0.85 9.65 19.58
CA PRO A 303 -0.11 9.64 20.67
C PRO A 303 -1.36 8.86 20.24
N ALA A 304 -1.85 7.95 21.09
CA ALA A 304 -3.16 7.33 20.86
C ALA A 304 -4.28 8.19 21.45
N ASN A 305 -5.52 7.76 21.22
CA ASN A 305 -6.69 8.42 21.78
C ASN A 305 -6.81 8.10 23.28
N ASP A 306 -7.30 9.05 24.06
CA ASP A 306 -7.86 8.81 25.39
C ASP A 306 -9.40 8.73 25.29
N LYS A 307 -10.07 8.21 26.33
CA LYS A 307 -11.54 8.10 26.39
C LYS A 307 -12.32 9.41 26.13
N TYR A 308 -11.67 10.57 26.18
CA TYR A 308 -12.30 11.89 26.05
C TYR A 308 -11.99 12.58 24.72
N THR A 309 -11.10 12.03 23.90
CA THR A 309 -10.65 12.65 22.65
C THR A 309 -11.16 11.86 21.44
N PRO A 310 -11.83 12.49 20.46
CA PRO A 310 -12.26 11.80 19.25
C PRO A 310 -11.08 11.19 18.49
N ALA A 311 -11.36 10.19 17.64
CA ALA A 311 -10.36 9.47 16.85
C ALA A 311 -9.38 10.42 16.14
N LYS A 312 -8.12 10.42 16.58
CA LYS A 312 -7.09 11.32 16.05
C LYS A 312 -6.41 10.72 14.83
N VAL A 313 -6.59 11.35 13.68
CA VAL A 313 -5.81 11.03 12.48
C VAL A 313 -4.36 11.43 12.71
N SER A 314 -3.43 10.49 12.48
CA SER A 314 -2.00 10.73 12.63
C SER A 314 -1.28 10.49 11.31
N VAL A 315 -0.58 11.53 10.85
CA VAL A 315 0.27 11.48 9.65
C VAL A 315 1.56 10.74 9.96
N ILE A 316 1.90 9.79 9.10
CA ILE A 316 3.13 9.02 9.16
C ILE A 316 4.14 9.73 8.26
N SER A 317 5.04 10.51 8.87
CA SER A 317 6.09 11.25 8.17
C SER A 317 7.47 10.85 8.70
N PRO A 318 8.37 10.29 7.87
CA PRO A 318 8.16 9.96 6.45
C PRO A 318 7.19 8.79 6.25
N PRO A 319 6.50 8.68 5.10
CA PRO A 319 5.59 7.57 4.81
C PRO A 319 6.30 6.22 4.89
N ILE A 320 5.59 5.23 5.41
CA ILE A 320 6.10 3.87 5.54
C ILE A 320 5.83 3.10 4.25
N ILE A 321 6.84 2.44 3.68
CA ILE A 321 6.68 1.60 2.50
C ILE A 321 7.04 0.15 2.84
N GLY A 322 6.09 -0.77 2.69
CA GLY A 322 6.35 -2.20 2.83
C GLY A 322 5.12 -3.07 2.61
N GLN A 323 5.32 -4.39 2.67
CA GLN A 323 4.22 -5.37 2.59
C GLN A 323 3.64 -5.67 3.98
N TYR A 324 4.49 -5.75 4.99
CA TYR A 324 4.11 -6.04 6.36
C TYR A 324 4.21 -4.78 7.21
N LEU A 325 3.19 -4.50 8.00
CA LEU A 325 3.17 -3.42 8.97
C LEU A 325 2.94 -3.99 10.35
N ARG A 326 3.80 -3.66 11.32
CA ARG A 326 3.63 -4.11 12.70
C ARG A 326 3.41 -2.91 13.62
N ILE A 327 2.36 -2.98 14.42
CA ILE A 327 2.01 -2.02 15.46
C ILE A 327 2.43 -2.65 16.78
N ASN A 328 3.31 -1.98 17.53
CA ASN A 328 3.76 -2.45 18.83
C ASN A 328 3.26 -1.48 19.92
N PRO A 329 2.37 -1.90 20.82
CA PRO A 329 1.98 -1.09 21.97
C PRO A 329 3.16 -0.96 22.97
N ARG A 330 3.29 0.19 23.65
CA ARG A 330 4.41 0.44 24.59
C ARG A 330 3.99 0.91 25.97
N SER A 331 2.92 1.70 26.06
CA SER A 331 2.30 2.13 27.30
C SER A 331 0.79 2.01 27.17
N TRP A 332 0.06 1.77 28.24
CA TRP A 332 -1.39 1.65 28.20
C TRP A 332 -1.95 2.05 29.55
N SER A 333 -3.24 2.42 29.62
CA SER A 333 -3.85 2.80 30.89
C SER A 333 -4.21 1.55 31.70
N THR A 334 -4.99 0.66 31.10
CA THR A 334 -5.50 -0.55 31.77
C THR A 334 -5.06 -1.81 31.04
N ARG A 335 -5.40 -1.90 29.76
CA ARG A 335 -5.12 -3.04 28.88
C ARG A 335 -4.66 -2.56 27.52
N VAL A 336 -3.99 -3.43 26.79
CA VAL A 336 -3.68 -3.20 25.39
C VAL A 336 -4.85 -3.70 24.54
N SER A 337 -5.69 -2.76 24.09
CA SER A 337 -6.79 -2.99 23.15
C SER A 337 -6.55 -2.17 21.88
N MET A 338 -7.01 -2.59 20.68
CA MET A 338 -6.88 -1.79 19.45
C MET A 338 -8.05 -1.94 18.49
N ALA A 339 -8.47 -0.81 17.89
CA ALA A 339 -9.18 -0.73 16.62
C ALA A 339 -8.49 0.33 15.74
N ILE A 340 -8.14 -0.01 14.49
CA ILE A 340 -7.30 0.86 13.66
C ILE A 340 -7.60 0.72 12.16
N GLU A 341 -7.52 1.84 11.43
CA GLU A 341 -7.45 1.86 9.96
C GLU A 341 -6.17 2.55 9.49
N PHE A 342 -5.65 2.09 8.35
CA PHE A 342 -4.50 2.70 7.69
C PHE A 342 -4.91 3.32 6.37
N TYR A 343 -4.26 4.41 5.99
CA TYR A 343 -4.49 5.07 4.71
C TYR A 343 -3.20 5.22 3.92
N GLY A 344 -3.34 5.15 2.59
CA GLY A 344 -2.24 5.28 1.66
C GLY A 344 -2.59 4.66 0.32
N CYS A 345 -1.62 4.02 -0.33
CA CYS A 345 -1.81 3.40 -1.64
C CYS A 345 -0.92 2.17 -1.83
N ARG A 346 -1.42 1.22 -2.62
CA ARG A 346 -0.60 0.08 -3.07
C ARG A 346 0.38 0.58 -4.12
N LEU A 347 1.66 0.32 -3.91
CA LEU A 347 2.68 0.54 -4.92
C LEU A 347 2.58 -0.62 -5.90
N VAL A 348 2.01 -0.36 -7.06
CA VAL A 348 1.78 -1.39 -8.07
C VAL A 348 3.11 -1.78 -8.70
N ASP A 349 3.80 -2.75 -8.10
CA ASP A 349 4.75 -3.58 -8.83
C ASP A 349 4.00 -4.79 -9.39
N LYS A 350 3.58 -4.71 -10.66
CA LYS A 350 2.87 -5.80 -11.35
C LYS A 350 3.66 -7.13 -11.37
N ARG A 351 4.94 -7.12 -10.97
CA ARG A 351 5.81 -8.30 -10.92
C ARG A 351 5.77 -9.06 -9.59
N ASN A 352 5.39 -8.40 -8.49
CA ASN A 352 5.46 -8.93 -7.12
C ASN A 352 4.09 -9.00 -6.41
N VAL A 353 3.01 -9.07 -7.16
CA VAL A 353 1.69 -9.41 -6.59
C VAL A 353 1.68 -10.92 -6.32
N PRO A 354 1.47 -11.39 -5.08
CA PRO A 354 1.24 -12.79 -4.78
C PRO A 354 0.07 -13.29 -5.61
N ARG A 355 0.34 -14.24 -6.50
CA ARG A 355 -0.66 -14.83 -7.39
C ARG A 355 -1.17 -16.12 -6.74
N PRO A 356 -2.38 -16.13 -6.16
CA PRO A 356 -2.92 -17.34 -5.57
C PRO A 356 -3.11 -18.40 -6.65
N LEU A 357 -2.73 -19.64 -6.35
CA LEU A 357 -2.88 -20.76 -7.28
C LEU A 357 -4.26 -21.39 -7.20
N GLY A 358 -5.04 -21.05 -6.17
CA GLY A 358 -6.49 -21.23 -6.17
C GLY A 358 -7.01 -22.18 -5.11
N MET A 359 -6.36 -22.23 -3.95
CA MET A 359 -6.95 -22.89 -2.78
C MET A 359 -8.19 -22.12 -2.32
N GLU A 360 -8.07 -20.81 -2.08
CA GLU A 360 -9.19 -19.96 -1.65
C GLU A 360 -10.30 -19.86 -2.72
N SER A 361 -9.94 -19.65 -3.98
CA SER A 361 -10.91 -19.44 -5.06
C SER A 361 -11.65 -20.70 -5.49
N GLY A 362 -11.23 -21.88 -5.04
CA GLY A 362 -11.78 -23.15 -5.51
C GLY A 362 -11.22 -23.64 -6.85
N THR A 363 -10.31 -22.90 -7.48
CA THR A 363 -9.71 -23.27 -8.77
C THR A 363 -8.92 -24.58 -8.66
N ILE A 364 -8.20 -24.79 -7.56
CA ILE A 364 -7.66 -26.10 -7.19
C ILE A 364 -8.83 -26.95 -6.70
N LYS A 365 -9.15 -28.03 -7.41
CA LYS A 365 -10.29 -28.91 -7.09
C LYS A 365 -9.99 -29.75 -5.85
N VAL A 366 -11.04 -30.21 -5.15
CA VAL A 366 -10.88 -31.10 -3.99
C VAL A 366 -10.11 -32.37 -4.36
N SER A 367 -10.32 -32.92 -5.56
CA SER A 367 -9.58 -34.08 -6.08
C SER A 367 -8.07 -33.87 -6.17
N GLN A 368 -7.58 -32.62 -6.19
CA GLN A 368 -6.17 -32.27 -6.22
C GLN A 368 -5.56 -32.12 -4.81
N ILE A 369 -6.37 -32.25 -3.76
CA ILE A 369 -5.92 -32.13 -2.38
C ILE A 369 -5.91 -33.54 -1.78
N THR A 370 -4.82 -33.97 -1.16
CA THR A 370 -4.71 -35.28 -0.50
C THR A 370 -4.29 -35.07 0.94
N ALA A 371 -5.07 -35.56 1.89
CA ALA A 371 -4.68 -35.59 3.30
C ALA A 371 -4.28 -37.01 3.71
N SER A 372 -3.36 -37.15 4.68
CA SER A 372 -3.03 -38.46 5.26
C SER A 372 -4.15 -39.02 6.13
N SER A 373 -4.84 -38.13 6.85
CA SER A 373 -6.05 -38.43 7.61
C SER A 373 -6.92 -37.18 7.70
N GLU A 374 -8.20 -37.37 7.99
CA GLU A 374 -9.19 -36.32 8.17
C GLU A 374 -10.10 -36.67 9.33
N THR A 375 -10.57 -35.67 10.07
CA THR A 375 -11.65 -35.88 11.07
C THR A 375 -13.01 -35.59 10.46
N GLU A 376 -14.08 -36.11 11.06
CA GLU A 376 -15.46 -35.88 10.61
C GLU A 376 -15.78 -34.40 10.35
N ASN A 377 -15.35 -33.51 11.24
CA ASN A 377 -15.57 -32.06 11.16
C ASN A 377 -14.33 -31.27 10.72
N GLY A 378 -13.44 -31.90 9.96
CA GLY A 378 -12.17 -31.30 9.54
C GLY A 378 -11.60 -31.95 8.29
N THR A 379 -12.43 -32.02 7.25
CA THR A 379 -12.11 -32.65 5.97
C THR A 379 -11.16 -31.79 5.12
N ARG A 380 -10.49 -32.39 4.15
CA ARG A 380 -9.46 -31.72 3.31
C ARG A 380 -9.99 -30.57 2.47
N ASP A 381 -11.26 -30.59 2.07
CA ASP A 381 -11.89 -29.51 1.31
C ASP A 381 -12.02 -28.22 2.13
N GLN A 382 -12.04 -28.35 3.46
CA GLN A 382 -12.04 -27.25 4.40
C GLN A 382 -10.64 -26.64 4.63
N SER A 383 -9.58 -27.19 4.02
CA SER A 383 -8.21 -26.66 4.11
C SER A 383 -8.00 -25.34 3.38
N ARG A 384 -9.01 -24.75 2.75
CA ARG A 384 -8.88 -23.55 1.92
C ARG A 384 -8.78 -22.29 2.78
N LEU A 385 -7.88 -21.38 2.42
CA LEU A 385 -7.76 -20.08 3.10
C LEU A 385 -9.09 -19.33 3.09
N ASN A 386 -9.44 -18.68 4.21
CA ASN A 386 -10.67 -17.91 4.37
C ASN A 386 -11.98 -18.68 4.10
N ALA A 387 -12.01 -20.02 4.21
CA ALA A 387 -13.21 -20.84 4.01
C ALA A 387 -14.36 -20.61 5.05
N GLY A 388 -14.19 -19.67 5.98
CA GLY A 388 -15.05 -19.45 7.13
C GLY A 388 -14.39 -19.90 8.44
N PRO A 389 -14.71 -19.25 9.57
CA PRO A 389 -13.95 -19.36 10.82
C PRO A 389 -13.94 -20.78 11.39
N GLU A 390 -15.02 -21.54 11.23
CA GLU A 390 -15.19 -22.89 11.78
C GLU A 390 -14.63 -23.99 10.86
N LYS A 391 -14.21 -23.65 9.65
CA LYS A 391 -13.74 -24.62 8.66
C LYS A 391 -12.22 -24.70 8.66
N ALA A 392 -11.67 -25.91 8.73
CA ALA A 392 -10.27 -26.19 8.52
C ALA A 392 -10.06 -27.69 8.27
N TRP A 393 -8.99 -28.07 7.58
CA TRP A 393 -8.57 -29.47 7.62
C TRP A 393 -7.94 -29.77 8.97
N CYS A 394 -8.34 -30.89 9.58
CA CYS A 394 -7.86 -31.33 10.87
C CYS A 394 -7.33 -32.77 10.77
N VAL A 395 -6.09 -32.96 11.19
CA VAL A 395 -5.44 -34.26 11.21
C VAL A 395 -5.88 -35.07 12.43
N GLN A 396 -6.06 -36.39 12.26
CA GLN A 396 -6.36 -37.29 13.38
C GLN A 396 -5.19 -37.35 14.37
N GLU A 397 -5.47 -37.53 15.66
CA GLU A 397 -4.41 -37.55 16.68
C GLU A 397 -3.50 -38.78 16.57
N SER A 398 -4.06 -39.92 16.17
CA SER A 398 -3.34 -41.19 15.97
C SER A 398 -2.44 -41.20 14.73
N ASP A 399 -2.70 -40.32 13.75
CA ASP A 399 -1.95 -40.26 12.50
C ASP A 399 -0.51 -39.78 12.77
N GLN A 400 0.47 -40.57 12.31
CA GLN A 400 1.90 -40.28 12.41
C GLN A 400 2.46 -39.65 11.12
N VAL A 401 1.75 -39.76 10.00
CA VAL A 401 2.14 -39.19 8.69
C VAL A 401 1.82 -37.69 8.66
N ARG A 402 0.60 -37.32 9.06
CA ARG A 402 0.16 -35.92 9.32
C ARG A 402 0.50 -34.93 8.20
N THR A 403 0.07 -35.23 6.98
CA THR A 403 0.35 -34.41 5.80
C THR A 403 -0.89 -33.98 5.04
N LEU A 404 -0.83 -32.77 4.46
CA LEU A 404 -1.75 -32.28 3.45
C LEU A 404 -0.97 -31.93 2.19
N THR A 405 -1.25 -32.60 1.08
CA THR A 405 -0.59 -32.41 -0.21
C THR A 405 -1.54 -31.76 -1.21
N ILE A 406 -1.05 -30.75 -1.92
CA ILE A 406 -1.77 -30.06 -3.00
C ILE A 406 -1.07 -30.38 -4.32
N ASP A 407 -1.80 -30.98 -5.25
CA ASP A 407 -1.37 -31.27 -6.62
C ASP A 407 -1.72 -30.10 -7.55
N LEU A 408 -0.71 -29.37 -7.99
CA LEU A 408 -0.86 -28.21 -8.88
C LEU A 408 -1.01 -28.63 -10.35
N GLN A 409 -0.88 -29.92 -10.68
CA GLN A 409 -0.96 -30.54 -12.02
C GLN A 409 0.08 -30.06 -13.05
N LYS A 410 0.72 -28.91 -12.82
CA LYS A 410 1.77 -28.29 -13.63
C LYS A 410 2.85 -27.72 -12.72
N GLU A 411 4.01 -27.43 -13.28
CA GLU A 411 5.14 -26.90 -12.51
C GLU A 411 4.99 -25.38 -12.28
N TYR A 412 5.08 -24.96 -11.01
CA TYR A 412 5.05 -23.55 -10.61
C TYR A 412 6.30 -23.18 -9.84
N TYR A 413 6.75 -21.93 -9.99
CA TYR A 413 7.60 -21.30 -9.00
C TYR A 413 6.74 -20.87 -7.82
N ILE A 414 6.89 -21.57 -6.70
CA ILE A 414 6.22 -21.22 -5.45
C ILE A 414 6.94 -20.00 -4.85
N THR A 415 6.20 -18.91 -4.69
CA THR A 415 6.73 -17.63 -4.24
C THR A 415 6.37 -17.33 -2.79
N GLN A 416 5.19 -17.77 -2.33
CA GLN A 416 4.71 -17.54 -0.98
C GLN A 416 3.70 -18.62 -0.58
N ILE A 417 3.53 -18.82 0.72
CA ILE A 417 2.48 -19.63 1.32
C ILE A 417 1.80 -18.80 2.40
N SER A 418 0.49 -18.95 2.54
CA SER A 418 -0.27 -18.42 3.69
C SER A 418 -0.92 -19.57 4.43
N ILE A 419 -0.94 -19.46 5.75
CA ILE A 419 -1.53 -20.46 6.65
C ILE A 419 -2.43 -19.71 7.63
N GLN A 420 -3.59 -20.27 7.93
CA GLN A 420 -4.56 -19.75 8.89
C GLN A 420 -5.04 -20.89 9.80
N GLY A 421 -5.23 -20.63 11.09
CA GLY A 421 -5.77 -21.62 12.03
C GLY A 421 -7.29 -21.80 11.89
N LYS A 422 -7.89 -22.69 12.68
CA LYS A 422 -9.35 -22.77 12.88
C LYS A 422 -9.75 -21.81 14.01
N MET A 423 -10.85 -21.10 13.88
CA MET A 423 -11.38 -20.26 14.96
C MET A 423 -12.01 -21.15 16.04
N CYS A 424 -11.90 -20.79 17.33
CA CYS A 424 -12.51 -21.59 18.39
C CYS A 424 -14.04 -21.52 18.32
N HIS A 425 -14.71 -22.66 18.55
CA HIS A 425 -16.16 -22.71 18.70
C HIS A 425 -16.58 -22.00 20.01
N PRO A 426 -17.77 -21.36 20.08
CA PRO A 426 -18.30 -20.75 21.30
C PRO A 426 -18.40 -21.73 22.49
N ASP A 427 -18.57 -23.04 22.23
CA ASP A 427 -18.58 -24.09 23.28
C ASP A 427 -17.19 -24.51 23.74
N ASN A 428 -16.20 -23.63 23.61
CA ASN A 428 -14.91 -23.75 24.30
C ASN A 428 -13.93 -24.83 23.82
N ILE A 429 -14.23 -25.56 22.75
CA ILE A 429 -13.31 -26.49 22.11
C ILE A 429 -12.47 -25.73 21.07
N CYS A 430 -11.27 -25.32 21.48
CA CYS A 430 -10.29 -24.67 20.59
C CYS A 430 -9.39 -25.70 19.92
N GLU A 431 -9.43 -25.78 18.59
CA GLU A 431 -8.43 -26.55 17.85
C GLU A 431 -7.17 -25.69 17.64
N ILE A 432 -6.03 -26.15 18.18
CA ILE A 432 -4.79 -25.39 18.22
C ILE A 432 -4.15 -25.40 16.82
N PRO A 433 -3.74 -24.23 16.27
CA PRO A 433 -2.98 -24.21 15.02
C PRO A 433 -1.62 -24.89 15.20
N PRO A 434 -1.02 -25.44 14.12
CA PRO A 434 0.30 -26.05 14.23
C PRO A 434 1.36 -25.02 14.64
N GLU A 435 2.20 -25.37 15.61
CA GLU A 435 3.34 -24.56 16.09
C GLU A 435 4.37 -24.31 14.98
N PHE A 436 4.55 -25.29 14.11
CA PHE A 436 5.36 -25.21 12.90
C PHE A 436 4.80 -26.15 11.83
N VAL A 437 5.13 -25.87 10.58
CA VAL A 437 4.77 -26.70 9.43
C VAL A 437 6.01 -26.90 8.57
N TYR A 438 6.36 -28.16 8.28
CA TYR A 438 7.40 -28.46 7.30
C TYR A 438 6.80 -28.42 5.89
N LEU A 439 7.53 -27.84 4.95
CA LEU A 439 7.12 -27.81 3.55
C LEU A 439 7.97 -28.78 2.74
N LYS A 440 7.31 -29.65 1.98
CA LYS A 440 7.95 -30.45 0.93
C LYS A 440 7.46 -29.98 -0.44
N PHE A 441 8.40 -29.81 -1.36
CA PHE A 441 8.12 -29.51 -2.76
C PHE A 441 8.51 -30.75 -3.57
N ASP A 442 7.54 -31.38 -4.25
CA ASP A 442 7.70 -32.67 -4.95
C ASP A 442 8.39 -33.74 -4.08
N GLY A 443 7.94 -33.89 -2.84
CA GLY A 443 8.42 -34.92 -1.90
C GLY A 443 9.76 -34.60 -1.20
N LYS A 444 10.51 -33.60 -1.64
CA LYS A 444 11.79 -33.21 -1.01
C LYS A 444 11.56 -32.21 0.12
N ARG A 445 12.03 -32.51 1.33
CA ARG A 445 12.12 -31.55 2.45
C ARG A 445 13.28 -30.59 2.16
N PHE A 446 13.02 -29.29 2.17
CA PHE A 446 14.07 -28.29 1.93
C PHE A 446 14.41 -27.55 3.21
N ARG A 447 15.69 -27.52 3.60
CA ARG A 447 16.24 -26.52 4.52
C ARG A 447 16.49 -25.23 3.72
N GLN A 448 16.06 -24.08 4.26
CA GLN A 448 16.08 -22.77 3.61
C GLN A 448 17.48 -22.36 3.15
N ASN A 449 17.60 -21.94 1.88
CA ASN A 449 18.40 -20.79 1.44
C ASN A 449 17.97 -20.36 0.02
N GLY A 450 17.36 -19.17 -0.07
CA GLY A 450 17.48 -18.20 -1.18
C GLY A 450 16.97 -18.50 -2.60
N LYS A 451 16.44 -19.68 -2.94
CA LYS A 451 15.94 -19.95 -4.31
C LYS A 451 14.45 -20.23 -4.36
N LYS A 452 13.73 -19.56 -5.27
CA LYS A 452 12.35 -19.88 -5.68
C LYS A 452 12.24 -21.40 -5.90
N LYS A 453 11.20 -22.02 -5.33
CA LYS A 453 11.06 -23.49 -5.38
C LYS A 453 10.10 -23.86 -6.49
N LYS A 454 10.63 -24.59 -7.47
CA LYS A 454 9.82 -25.26 -8.49
C LYS A 454 9.11 -26.43 -7.84
N ALA A 455 7.80 -26.52 -8.04
CA ALA A 455 7.01 -27.63 -7.52
C ALA A 455 5.79 -27.87 -8.39
N SER A 456 5.47 -29.15 -8.60
CA SER A 456 4.15 -29.59 -9.05
C SER A 456 3.25 -30.01 -7.89
N LYS A 457 3.84 -30.39 -6.76
CA LYS A 457 3.16 -30.78 -5.52
C LYS A 457 3.74 -30.03 -4.33
N VAL A 458 2.86 -29.45 -3.51
CA VAL A 458 3.22 -28.78 -2.27
C VAL A 458 2.63 -29.56 -1.11
N THR A 459 3.47 -30.09 -0.21
CA THR A 459 3.04 -30.83 0.97
C THR A 459 3.35 -30.03 2.23
N PHE A 460 2.32 -29.87 3.05
CA PHE A 460 2.37 -29.35 4.41
C PHE A 460 2.46 -30.53 5.35
N ASP A 461 3.53 -30.61 6.12
CA ASP A 461 3.91 -31.75 6.92
C ASP A 461 3.97 -31.35 8.40
N LEU A 462 3.07 -31.96 9.18
CA LEU A 462 2.87 -31.70 10.59
C LEU A 462 3.44 -32.83 11.46
N SER A 463 4.32 -33.68 10.94
CA SER A 463 4.83 -34.88 11.62
C SER A 463 5.57 -34.60 12.94
N GLY A 464 5.99 -33.35 13.19
CA GLY A 464 6.62 -32.94 14.44
C GLY A 464 5.67 -32.37 15.49
N THR A 465 4.37 -32.26 15.18
CA THR A 465 3.35 -31.71 16.09
C THR A 465 2.63 -32.81 16.87
N LYS A 466 2.15 -32.51 18.08
CA LYS A 466 1.39 -33.46 18.94
C LYS A 466 -0.07 -33.03 19.09
N GLY A 467 -0.98 -33.98 19.30
CA GLY A 467 -2.42 -33.71 19.50
C GLY A 467 -3.14 -33.23 18.25
N LYS A 468 -4.45 -32.95 18.33
CA LYS A 468 -5.23 -32.48 17.18
C LYS A 468 -4.72 -31.12 16.68
N ARG A 469 -4.52 -30.98 15.36
CA ARG A 469 -4.07 -29.74 14.71
C ARG A 469 -4.90 -29.46 13.48
N CYS A 470 -5.28 -28.20 13.30
CA CYS A 470 -6.03 -27.78 12.12
C CYS A 470 -5.39 -26.60 11.43
N MET A 471 -5.51 -26.58 10.09
CA MET A 471 -5.03 -25.46 9.30
C MET A 471 -5.83 -25.29 8.01
N ARG A 472 -5.83 -24.04 7.55
CA ARG A 472 -6.24 -23.56 6.24
C ARG A 472 -5.02 -22.98 5.54
N VAL A 473 -4.94 -23.09 4.21
CA VAL A 473 -3.76 -22.74 3.45
C VAL A 473 -4.09 -22.08 2.10
N GLU A 474 -3.17 -21.25 1.62
CA GLU A 474 -3.10 -20.79 0.23
C GLU A 474 -1.66 -20.90 -0.27
N VAL A 475 -1.52 -21.26 -1.54
CA VAL A 475 -0.22 -21.36 -2.22
C VAL A 475 -0.17 -20.27 -3.28
N TYR A 476 0.91 -19.49 -3.28
CA TYR A 476 1.12 -18.44 -4.27
C TYR A 476 2.30 -18.80 -5.16
N GLY A 477 2.17 -18.57 -6.46
CA GLY A 477 3.22 -18.85 -7.40
C GLY A 477 2.93 -18.40 -8.81
N LYS A 478 3.86 -18.67 -9.71
CA LYS A 478 3.70 -18.41 -11.15
C LYS A 478 4.10 -19.64 -11.98
N PRO A 479 3.45 -19.90 -13.12
CA PRO A 479 3.81 -21.02 -13.99
C PRO A 479 5.28 -20.94 -14.38
N VAL A 480 5.97 -22.08 -14.44
CA VAL A 480 7.39 -22.12 -14.84
C VAL A 480 7.61 -21.64 -16.27
N GLU A 481 6.61 -21.82 -17.14
CA GLU A 481 6.63 -21.39 -18.55
C GLU A 481 6.65 -19.86 -18.73
N GLU A 482 6.28 -19.07 -17.70
CA GLU A 482 6.38 -17.60 -17.72
C GLU A 482 7.79 -17.07 -17.34
N GLU A 483 8.76 -17.93 -17.00
CA GLU A 483 10.10 -17.52 -16.55
C GLU A 483 11.21 -17.83 -17.56
N ALA A 484 11.06 -17.41 -18.82
CA ALA A 484 12.24 -16.88 -19.50
C ALA A 484 12.53 -15.52 -18.85
N SER A 485 13.35 -15.48 -17.79
CA SER A 485 13.90 -14.22 -17.29
C SER A 485 14.43 -13.46 -18.49
N VAL A 486 13.82 -12.30 -18.78
CA VAL A 486 14.25 -11.48 -19.90
C VAL A 486 15.71 -11.16 -19.68
N THR A 487 16.58 -11.65 -20.56
CA THR A 487 18.03 -11.42 -20.47
C THR A 487 18.26 -9.92 -20.50
N ILE A 488 18.99 -9.39 -19.52
CA ILE A 488 19.34 -7.97 -19.48
C ILE A 488 20.87 -7.88 -19.52
N ILE A 489 21.39 -7.38 -20.64
CA ILE A 489 22.81 -7.05 -20.78
C ILE A 489 22.99 -5.60 -20.31
N LYS A 490 23.72 -5.40 -19.22
CA LYS A 490 23.91 -4.06 -18.62
C LYS A 490 24.90 -3.21 -19.41
N ARG A 491 25.91 -3.82 -20.01
CA ARG A 491 26.91 -3.19 -20.86
C ARG A 491 27.23 -4.14 -21.99
N GLY A 492 27.16 -3.66 -23.22
CA GLY A 492 27.50 -4.50 -24.36
C GLY A 492 27.56 -3.73 -25.65
N PHE A 493 28.19 -4.35 -26.64
CA PHE A 493 28.26 -3.82 -27.99
C PHE A 493 27.97 -4.91 -29.03
N LEU A 494 27.58 -4.51 -30.23
CA LEU A 494 27.18 -5.42 -31.30
C LEU A 494 27.63 -4.88 -32.65
N CYS A 495 28.36 -5.70 -33.40
CA CYS A 495 28.77 -5.41 -34.77
C CYS A 495 27.74 -5.98 -35.77
N ALA A 496 26.86 -5.10 -36.27
CA ALA A 496 25.93 -5.38 -37.36
C ALA A 496 26.42 -4.75 -38.67
N TYR A 497 25.61 -4.84 -39.73
CA TYR A 497 25.97 -4.32 -41.04
C TYR A 497 24.77 -4.18 -41.97
N ASP A 498 24.85 -3.24 -42.91
CA ASP A 498 23.97 -3.17 -44.07
C ASP A 498 24.80 -3.30 -45.37
N GLY A 499 24.72 -4.46 -46.02
CA GLY A 499 25.66 -4.79 -47.10
C GLY A 499 27.11 -4.81 -46.59
N ASN A 500 27.98 -4.01 -47.21
CA ASN A 500 29.39 -3.86 -46.81
C ASN A 500 29.63 -2.74 -45.77
N GLN A 501 28.59 -2.05 -45.31
CA GLN A 501 28.71 -0.96 -44.35
C GLN A 501 28.58 -1.51 -42.91
N PRO A 502 29.65 -1.48 -42.07
CA PRO A 502 29.58 -1.90 -40.68
C PRO A 502 28.81 -0.88 -39.82
N ILE A 503 28.02 -1.39 -38.88
CA ILE A 503 27.29 -0.58 -37.90
C ILE A 503 27.56 -1.15 -36.52
N VAL A 504 28.16 -0.35 -35.64
CA VAL A 504 28.45 -0.78 -34.27
C VAL A 504 27.45 -0.14 -33.32
N PHE A 505 26.74 -0.99 -32.58
CA PHE A 505 25.81 -0.59 -31.54
C PHE A 505 26.47 -0.71 -30.18
N LEU A 506 26.11 0.20 -29.28
CA LEU A 506 26.58 0.23 -27.89
C LEU A 506 25.39 0.47 -26.98
N CYS A 507 25.19 -0.37 -25.96
CA CYS A 507 24.20 -0.14 -24.92
C CYS A 507 24.85 -0.21 -23.54
N PHE A 508 24.52 0.74 -22.69
CA PHE A 508 24.87 0.69 -21.28
C PHE A 508 23.74 1.23 -20.41
N GLY A 509 23.51 0.55 -19.29
CA GLY A 509 22.47 0.94 -18.35
C GLY A 509 22.67 0.29 -16.99
N GLU A 510 22.41 1.07 -15.95
CA GLU A 510 22.37 0.57 -14.60
C GLU A 510 20.94 0.17 -14.30
N TYR A 511 20.71 -1.14 -14.36
CA TYR A 511 19.46 -1.70 -13.88
C TYR A 511 19.56 -1.89 -12.36
N SER A 512 18.90 -1.01 -11.60
CA SER A 512 18.59 -1.23 -10.19
C SER A 512 17.17 -1.81 -10.07
N GLU A 513 17.00 -2.87 -9.28
CA GLU A 513 15.68 -3.45 -9.04
C GLU A 513 14.75 -2.50 -8.27
N ASP A 514 15.31 -1.47 -7.64
CA ASP A 514 14.62 -0.47 -6.83
C ASP A 514 14.24 0.83 -7.57
N GLU A 515 14.76 1.05 -8.78
CA GLU A 515 14.46 2.26 -9.56
C GLU A 515 13.18 2.11 -10.40
N VAL A 516 12.27 3.08 -10.27
CA VAL A 516 11.00 3.16 -11.04
C VAL A 516 11.25 3.39 -12.54
N PHE A 517 12.38 4.00 -12.90
CA PHE A 517 12.80 4.28 -14.27
C PHE A 517 14.28 3.92 -14.46
N PRO A 518 14.60 2.73 -14.99
CA PRO A 518 15.99 2.32 -15.16
C PRO A 518 16.68 3.20 -16.21
N ARG A 519 17.87 3.70 -15.87
CA ARG A 519 18.66 4.54 -16.78
C ARG A 519 19.45 3.67 -17.74
N SER A 520 19.26 3.88 -19.04
CA SER A 520 20.12 3.30 -20.07
C SER A 520 20.21 4.18 -21.30
N THR A 521 21.35 4.03 -21.98
CA THR A 521 21.73 4.74 -23.19
C THR A 521 22.15 3.71 -24.22
N CYS A 522 21.51 3.72 -25.38
CA CYS A 522 21.85 2.90 -26.53
C CYS A 522 22.17 3.79 -27.73
N LEU A 523 23.32 3.57 -28.34
CA LEU A 523 23.91 4.40 -29.40
C LEU A 523 24.35 3.52 -30.57
N ARG A 524 24.61 4.16 -31.73
CA ARG A 524 25.19 3.52 -32.91
C ARG A 524 26.18 4.44 -33.63
N THR A 525 27.04 3.89 -34.48
CA THR A 525 27.97 4.65 -35.35
C THR A 525 27.23 5.40 -36.48
N GLN A 526 27.76 6.57 -36.91
CA GLN A 526 27.26 7.32 -38.09
C GLN A 526 27.80 6.78 -39.40
N ASP A 527 29.12 6.51 -39.42
CA ASP A 527 29.92 6.28 -40.62
C ASP A 527 30.86 5.09 -40.44
N ASP A 528 31.57 4.75 -41.52
CA ASP A 528 32.55 3.68 -41.70
C ASP A 528 33.82 3.73 -40.81
N GLY A 529 33.91 4.67 -39.84
CA GLY A 529 35.14 4.95 -39.11
C GLY A 529 34.97 5.28 -37.62
N PRO A 530 36.02 5.06 -36.80
CA PRO A 530 36.01 5.24 -35.34
C PRO A 530 36.03 6.72 -34.90
N SER A 531 36.34 7.64 -35.82
CA SER A 531 36.65 9.05 -35.55
C SER A 531 35.46 9.85 -35.00
N ARG A 532 34.25 9.32 -35.17
CA ARG A 532 32.99 9.92 -34.72
C ARG A 532 31.98 8.81 -34.45
N ILE A 533 32.03 8.18 -33.27
CA ILE A 533 30.81 7.55 -32.72
C ILE A 533 29.82 8.70 -32.53
N SER A 534 29.06 8.99 -33.58
CA SER A 534 28.03 10.01 -33.54
C SER A 534 26.95 9.57 -32.59
N SER A 535 26.52 10.52 -31.80
CA SER A 535 25.53 10.49 -30.74
C SER A 535 24.10 10.15 -31.21
N ILE A 536 23.90 9.25 -32.19
CA ILE A 536 22.55 8.85 -32.61
C ILE A 536 22.02 7.87 -31.57
N GLY A 537 21.18 8.39 -30.68
CA GLY A 537 20.39 7.60 -29.76
C GLY A 537 19.46 6.66 -30.52
N LEU A 538 19.40 5.41 -30.07
CA LEU A 538 18.30 4.51 -30.43
C LEU A 538 17.02 4.92 -29.71
N ASP A 539 15.93 4.20 -29.99
CA ASP A 539 14.64 4.40 -29.35
C ASP A 539 14.76 4.55 -27.81
N PRO A 540 14.23 5.65 -27.23
CA PRO A 540 14.41 5.95 -25.82
C PRO A 540 13.74 4.93 -24.90
N THR A 541 12.82 4.10 -25.42
CA THR A 541 12.16 3.01 -24.68
C THR A 541 13.01 1.74 -24.62
N LEU A 542 14.09 1.64 -25.40
CA LEU A 542 15.00 0.50 -25.42
C LEU A 542 15.94 0.53 -24.21
N PHE A 543 15.96 -0.54 -23.42
CA PHE A 543 16.89 -0.71 -22.30
C PHE A 543 18.26 -1.20 -22.78
N THR A 544 18.27 -2.30 -23.53
CA THR A 544 19.48 -2.96 -24.03
C THR A 544 19.18 -3.74 -25.30
N LEU A 545 20.22 -4.05 -26.06
CA LEU A 545 20.17 -4.94 -27.21
C LEU A 545 20.45 -6.38 -26.78
N LEU A 546 20.00 -7.33 -27.59
CA LEU A 546 20.20 -8.76 -27.40
C LEU A 546 20.92 -9.38 -28.61
N ALA A 547 20.47 -9.05 -29.83
CA ALA A 547 21.00 -9.67 -31.04
C ALA A 547 20.65 -8.89 -32.32
N PHE A 548 21.33 -9.26 -33.41
CA PHE A 548 21.06 -8.90 -34.80
C PHE A 548 20.83 -10.17 -35.62
N ASP A 549 19.79 -10.16 -36.46
CA ASP A 549 19.53 -11.20 -37.46
C ASP A 549 19.95 -10.72 -38.85
N PRO A 550 21.07 -11.23 -39.41
CA PRO A 550 21.53 -10.84 -40.73
C PRO A 550 20.56 -11.10 -41.88
N GLN A 551 19.66 -12.08 -41.75
CA GLN A 551 18.73 -12.44 -42.81
C GLN A 551 17.55 -11.47 -42.89
N SER A 552 16.94 -11.16 -41.75
CA SER A 552 15.83 -10.21 -41.68
C SER A 552 16.28 -8.76 -41.58
N LYS A 553 17.57 -8.52 -41.33
CA LYS A 553 18.12 -7.21 -41.04
C LYS A 553 17.46 -6.53 -39.83
N HIS A 554 16.97 -7.30 -38.87
CA HIS A 554 16.34 -6.79 -37.65
C HIS A 554 17.25 -6.90 -36.43
N LEU A 555 17.10 -5.95 -35.51
CA LEU A 555 17.69 -5.93 -34.18
C LEU A 555 16.66 -6.39 -33.16
N TYR A 556 17.15 -7.00 -32.09
CA TYR A 556 16.32 -7.46 -30.98
C TYR A 556 16.85 -6.90 -29.68
N GLY A 557 15.94 -6.52 -28.79
CA GLY A 557 16.28 -5.86 -27.54
C GLY A 557 15.20 -5.98 -26.48
N VAL A 558 15.33 -5.21 -25.42
CA VAL A 558 14.43 -5.24 -24.26
C VAL A 558 13.96 -3.84 -23.90
N SER A 559 12.68 -3.65 -23.60
CA SER A 559 12.11 -2.35 -23.18
C SER A 559 12.55 -1.95 -21.75
N LYS A 560 12.76 -0.64 -21.50
CA LYS A 560 13.05 -0.05 -20.17
C LYS A 560 11.98 -0.32 -19.13
N ARG A 561 10.70 -0.08 -19.46
CA ARG A 561 9.61 -0.02 -18.46
C ARG A 561 9.06 -1.38 -18.03
N HIS A 562 9.02 -2.35 -18.95
CA HIS A 562 8.29 -3.61 -18.72
C HIS A 562 9.11 -4.86 -19.00
N ARG A 563 10.40 -4.71 -19.35
CA ARG A 563 11.27 -5.82 -19.75
C ARG A 563 10.64 -6.70 -20.84
N LEU A 564 9.94 -6.10 -21.79
CA LEU A 564 9.36 -6.82 -22.92
C LEU A 564 10.40 -6.94 -24.02
N TYR A 565 10.39 -8.08 -24.73
CA TYR A 565 11.22 -8.24 -25.93
C TYR A 565 10.73 -7.29 -27.02
N MET A 566 11.67 -6.69 -27.73
CA MET A 566 11.40 -5.75 -28.81
C MET A 566 12.16 -6.19 -30.05
N GLU A 567 11.59 -5.88 -31.21
CA GLU A 567 12.16 -6.09 -32.53
C GLU A 567 12.17 -4.75 -33.27
N SER A 568 13.27 -4.42 -33.95
CA SER A 568 13.34 -3.24 -34.80
C SER A 568 12.69 -3.49 -36.16
N GLY A 569 12.22 -2.42 -36.80
CA GLY A 569 11.72 -2.48 -38.18
C GLY A 569 12.83 -2.47 -39.25
N ASP A 570 14.07 -2.21 -38.86
CA ASP A 570 15.22 -2.08 -39.76
C ASP A 570 16.54 -2.35 -39.02
N VAL A 571 17.64 -2.43 -39.78
CA VAL A 571 19.00 -2.65 -39.26
C VAL A 571 19.55 -1.45 -38.48
N TYR A 572 18.87 -0.32 -38.60
CA TYR A 572 19.27 0.98 -38.07
C TYR A 572 18.70 1.23 -36.67
N GLY A 573 17.66 0.49 -36.27
CA GLY A 573 16.99 0.61 -34.98
C GLY A 573 16.13 1.87 -34.86
N LEU A 574 15.57 2.38 -35.96
CA LEU A 574 14.78 3.63 -35.97
C LEU A 574 13.40 3.47 -35.35
N GLN A 575 12.77 2.30 -35.51
CA GLN A 575 11.46 1.99 -34.93
C GLN A 575 11.46 0.60 -34.30
N TRP A 576 10.75 0.47 -33.18
CA TRP A 576 10.70 -0.75 -32.38
C TRP A 576 9.29 -1.13 -31.99
N HIS A 577 9.01 -2.43 -32.01
CA HIS A 577 7.72 -2.98 -31.61
C HIS A 577 7.90 -4.14 -30.64
N VAL A 578 6.95 -4.32 -29.72
CA VAL A 578 6.99 -5.39 -28.73
C VAL A 578 6.66 -6.73 -29.37
N ILE A 579 7.44 -7.75 -29.03
CA ILE A 579 7.22 -9.14 -29.47
C ILE A 579 6.98 -10.07 -28.29
N MET A 580 6.25 -11.16 -28.54
CA MET A 580 5.97 -12.18 -27.53
C MET A 580 7.24 -12.98 -27.17
N PRO A 581 7.40 -13.43 -25.91
CA PRO A 581 8.53 -14.26 -25.49
C PRO A 581 8.77 -15.51 -26.34
N VAL A 582 7.69 -16.14 -26.83
CA VAL A 582 7.77 -17.32 -27.71
C VAL A 582 8.42 -16.97 -29.06
N LYS A 583 8.14 -15.79 -29.62
CA LYS A 583 8.77 -15.32 -30.86
C LYS A 583 10.28 -15.17 -30.67
N TRP A 584 10.69 -14.49 -29.59
CA TRP A 584 12.11 -14.36 -29.23
C TRP A 584 12.78 -15.73 -29.00
N ALA A 585 12.11 -16.65 -28.30
CA ALA A 585 12.63 -17.98 -28.03
C ALA A 585 12.93 -18.78 -29.31
N ASN A 586 12.18 -18.53 -30.39
CA ASN A 586 12.41 -19.11 -31.71
C ASN A 586 13.53 -18.39 -32.46
N ILE A 587 13.55 -17.04 -32.43
CA ILE A 587 14.58 -16.23 -33.09
C ILE A 587 15.97 -16.58 -32.56
N ARG A 588 16.17 -16.61 -31.24
CA ARG A 588 17.49 -16.87 -30.62
C ARG A 588 18.07 -18.26 -30.93
N LYS A 589 17.26 -19.17 -31.49
CA LYS A 589 17.69 -20.51 -31.91
C LYS A 589 18.04 -20.58 -33.40
N LYS A 590 17.76 -19.54 -34.19
CA LYS A 590 18.10 -19.51 -35.61
C LYS A 590 19.63 -19.53 -35.79
N PRO A 591 20.15 -20.27 -36.76
CA PRO A 591 21.58 -20.22 -37.10
C PRO A 591 21.94 -18.84 -37.68
N GLY A 592 23.14 -18.35 -37.37
CA GLY A 592 23.66 -17.09 -37.92
C GLY A 592 23.23 -15.80 -37.20
N ILE A 593 22.45 -15.91 -36.11
CA ILE A 593 22.14 -14.77 -35.24
C ILE A 593 23.42 -14.27 -34.58
N LYS A 594 23.68 -12.96 -34.68
CA LYS A 594 24.78 -12.31 -33.97
C LYS A 594 24.29 -11.78 -32.63
N PHE A 595 24.86 -12.26 -31.54
CA PHE A 595 24.53 -11.80 -30.19
C PHE A 595 25.39 -10.62 -29.77
N VAL A 596 24.84 -9.77 -28.90
CA VAL A 596 25.59 -8.70 -28.25
C VAL A 596 26.74 -9.30 -27.43
N GLN A 597 27.92 -8.69 -27.54
CA GLN A 597 29.04 -8.98 -26.67
C GLN A 597 28.81 -8.29 -25.33
N GLU A 598 28.54 -9.07 -24.29
CA GLU A 598 28.38 -8.58 -22.92
C GLU A 598 29.75 -8.22 -22.33
N VAL A 599 29.85 -7.01 -21.79
CA VAL A 599 31.05 -6.51 -21.13
C VAL A 599 30.84 -6.62 -19.62
N PRO A 600 31.56 -7.51 -18.91
CA PRO A 600 31.38 -7.71 -17.49
C PRO A 600 31.77 -6.45 -16.68
N PHE A 601 31.10 -6.23 -15.55
CA PHE A 601 31.49 -5.16 -14.63
C PHE A 601 32.73 -5.56 -13.85
N VAL A 602 33.81 -4.78 -13.97
CA VAL A 602 35.04 -4.92 -13.17
C VAL A 602 35.24 -3.65 -12.33
N PRO A 603 35.38 -3.74 -10.99
CA PRO A 603 35.60 -2.57 -10.14
C PRO A 603 36.91 -1.86 -10.49
N GLU A 604 36.86 -0.55 -10.71
CA GLU A 604 38.06 0.27 -10.92
C GLU A 604 38.84 0.39 -9.60
N THR A 605 40.00 -0.29 -9.50
CA THR A 605 40.99 -0.01 -8.46
C THR A 605 41.96 1.06 -8.95
N ARG A 606 42.48 1.92 -8.06
CA ARG A 606 43.34 3.10 -8.37
C ARG A 606 44.65 2.82 -9.14
N PHE A 607 44.88 1.57 -9.59
CA PHE A 607 46.10 1.12 -10.27
C PHE A 607 45.86 0.46 -11.64
N THR A 608 44.65 0.52 -12.20
CA THR A 608 44.37 -0.10 -13.51
C THR A 608 44.97 0.75 -14.66
N ARG A 609 46.15 0.35 -15.16
CA ARG A 609 46.66 0.81 -16.47
C ARG A 609 45.65 0.41 -17.55
N HIS A 610 45.39 1.29 -18.51
CA HIS A 610 44.44 1.13 -19.64
C HIS A 610 44.25 -0.34 -20.04
N PRO A 611 43.16 -1.00 -19.62
CA PRO A 611 43.00 -2.43 -19.88
C PRO A 611 42.79 -2.64 -21.38
N ALA A 612 43.54 -3.58 -21.95
CA ALA A 612 43.18 -4.20 -23.22
C ALA A 612 41.71 -4.69 -23.15
N PRO A 613 40.96 -4.71 -24.26
CA PRO A 613 39.57 -5.14 -24.23
C PRO A 613 39.44 -6.57 -23.71
N GLU A 614 38.43 -6.76 -22.87
CA GLU A 614 38.09 -8.03 -22.21
C GLU A 614 37.28 -8.93 -23.15
N VAL A 615 36.49 -8.32 -24.03
CA VAL A 615 35.71 -8.97 -25.08
C VAL A 615 35.97 -8.29 -26.40
N THR A 616 36.04 -9.05 -27.49
CA THR A 616 36.31 -8.51 -28.83
C THR A 616 35.35 -9.08 -29.87
N ASP A 617 35.08 -8.30 -30.90
CA ASP A 617 34.33 -8.71 -32.08
C ASP A 617 34.97 -8.11 -33.33
N THR A 618 34.66 -8.66 -34.50
CA THR A 618 35.17 -8.17 -35.79
C THR A 618 34.00 -7.80 -36.69
N ASP A 619 34.03 -6.60 -37.26
CA ASP A 619 33.00 -6.17 -38.19
C ASP A 619 33.20 -6.77 -39.60
N VAL A 620 32.25 -6.48 -40.51
CA VAL A 620 32.27 -7.02 -41.87
C VAL A 620 33.45 -6.55 -42.73
N LYS A 621 34.17 -5.51 -42.31
CA LYS A 621 35.38 -5.01 -42.97
C LYS A 621 36.66 -5.58 -42.35
N GLY A 622 36.55 -6.51 -41.39
CA GLY A 622 37.71 -7.11 -40.72
C GLY A 622 38.31 -6.23 -39.61
N ILE A 623 37.65 -5.14 -39.24
CA ILE A 623 38.11 -4.25 -38.17
C ILE A 623 37.75 -4.87 -36.82
N LYS A 624 38.71 -4.86 -35.89
CA LYS A 624 38.51 -5.37 -34.54
C LYS A 624 37.98 -4.29 -33.60
N TRP A 625 36.95 -4.64 -32.87
CA TRP A 625 36.30 -3.87 -31.82
C TRP A 625 36.44 -4.60 -30.49
N GLY A 626 36.44 -3.87 -29.38
CA GLY A 626 36.52 -4.50 -28.08
C GLY A 626 35.93 -3.68 -26.95
N GLY A 627 35.37 -4.35 -25.96
CA GLY A 627 34.85 -3.72 -24.74
C GLY A 627 35.76 -4.02 -23.56
N SER A 628 36.03 -3.02 -22.72
CA SER A 628 36.63 -3.19 -21.40
C SER A 628 35.75 -2.56 -20.33
N SER A 629 36.07 -2.77 -19.06
CA SER A 629 35.46 -2.06 -17.92
C SER A 629 35.39 -0.53 -18.03
N LEU A 630 36.29 0.09 -18.81
CA LEU A 630 36.32 1.55 -19.06
C LEU A 630 35.37 1.98 -20.19
N GLY A 631 35.30 1.20 -21.27
CA GLY A 631 34.59 1.63 -22.47
C GLY A 631 34.75 0.75 -23.70
N LEU A 632 34.29 1.26 -24.85
CA LEU A 632 34.45 0.65 -26.17
C LEU A 632 35.77 1.10 -26.80
N HIS A 633 36.46 0.15 -27.44
CA HIS A 633 37.75 0.31 -28.10
C HIS A 633 37.68 -0.15 -29.56
N TYR A 634 38.57 0.42 -30.35
CA TYR A 634 38.78 0.13 -31.76
C TYR A 634 40.26 -0.18 -32.01
N PHE A 635 40.57 -1.12 -32.91
CA PHE A 635 41.95 -1.48 -33.28
C PHE A 635 42.27 -1.08 -34.72
N PRO A 636 42.92 0.08 -34.96
CA PRO A 636 43.37 0.47 -36.29
C PRO A 636 44.55 -0.39 -36.74
N LEU A 637 44.49 -0.92 -37.97
CA LEU A 637 45.63 -1.62 -38.58
C LEU A 637 46.85 -0.70 -38.76
N SER A 638 46.65 0.61 -38.88
CA SER A 638 47.72 1.61 -39.04
C SER A 638 48.52 1.90 -37.77
N VAL A 639 47.91 1.74 -36.59
CA VAL A 639 48.53 2.11 -35.29
C VAL A 639 48.90 0.86 -34.49
N ASN A 640 48.31 -0.30 -34.82
CA ASN A 640 48.55 -1.60 -34.17
C ASN A 640 48.39 -1.56 -32.64
N LYS A 641 47.44 -0.76 -32.15
CA LYS A 641 47.15 -0.56 -30.73
C LYS A 641 45.66 -0.28 -30.52
N TRP A 642 45.09 -0.74 -29.40
CA TRP A 642 43.73 -0.41 -29.00
C TRP A 642 43.57 1.07 -28.65
N LEU A 643 42.55 1.71 -29.24
CA LEU A 643 42.15 3.08 -28.98
C LEU A 643 40.75 3.11 -28.35
N LEU A 644 40.60 3.81 -27.23
CA LEU A 644 39.31 4.03 -26.58
C LEU A 644 38.48 5.03 -27.39
N VAL A 645 37.26 4.66 -27.74
CA VAL A 645 36.35 5.46 -28.58
C VAL A 645 35.04 5.85 -27.89
N ALA A 646 34.64 5.15 -26.81
CA ALA A 646 33.48 5.49 -25.98
C ALA A 646 33.69 5.05 -24.52
N ILE A 647 33.07 5.73 -23.53
CA ILE A 647 33.13 5.36 -22.10
C ILE A 647 31.76 5.02 -21.52
N TRP A 648 31.71 4.14 -20.51
CA TRP A 648 30.47 3.73 -19.83
C TRP A 648 30.00 4.71 -18.73
N ARG A 649 29.88 6.02 -18.99
CA ARG A 649 29.49 7.01 -17.96
C ARG A 649 28.13 7.65 -18.20
N ASN A 650 27.42 7.93 -17.09
CA ASN A 650 26.05 8.42 -17.06
C ASN A 650 25.98 9.79 -16.33
N HIS A 651 26.59 10.83 -16.89
CA HIS A 651 26.42 12.22 -16.43
C HIS A 651 26.36 13.16 -17.64
N GLY A 652 25.48 14.15 -17.58
CA GLY A 652 25.09 15.06 -18.66
C GLY A 652 26.16 16.04 -19.17
N GLU A 653 27.39 15.60 -19.38
CA GLU A 653 28.40 16.32 -20.16
C GLU A 653 29.25 15.31 -20.94
N LEU A 654 28.86 15.03 -22.20
CA LEU A 654 29.79 14.50 -23.20
C LEU A 654 30.75 15.64 -23.59
N ARG A 655 31.80 15.87 -22.79
CA ARG A 655 33.00 16.56 -23.30
C ARG A 655 33.94 15.51 -23.85
N CYS A 656 34.01 15.43 -25.17
CA CYS A 656 35.12 14.82 -25.87
C CYS A 656 36.41 15.47 -25.35
N HIS A 657 37.31 14.69 -24.76
CA HIS A 657 38.68 15.15 -24.61
C HIS A 657 39.27 15.28 -26.03
N PRO A 658 39.79 16.45 -26.42
CA PRO A 658 40.66 16.54 -27.59
C PRO A 658 41.92 15.70 -27.33
N MET A 659 42.48 15.13 -28.40
CA MET A 659 43.80 14.47 -28.38
C MET A 659 44.91 15.37 -27.84
#